data_AF-A0A7Z2RGX3-F1
#
_entry.id   AF-A0A7Z2RGX3-F1
#
_cell.length_a   1.000
_cell.length_b   1.000
_cell.length_c   1.000
_cell.angle_alpha   90.00
_cell.angle_beta   90.00
_cell.angle_gamma   90.00
#
_symmetry.space_group_name_H-M   'P 1'
#
loop_
_entity.id
_entity.type
_entity.pdbx_description
1 polymer ?
#
loop_
_entity_poly.entity_id
_entity_poly.type
_entity_poly.pdbx_seq_one_letter_code
_entity_poly.pdbx_strand_id
1 'polypeptide(L)'
;MFPDHTDEELGRFIESLGDDVTGGLSHRENAYKSLKIELDAWLRQSVSVSPPSVSPSHAQQIAQNLKRCWRHQSGDILWLEAGNGPLPALKADFSHVRHLTLQSVTWSDSASTLLGNFSGLEGLHISGSTLSAVPTAIAQMPNLHSLDLSTNRIALDERAAAELSSLGNLKHLDLSGNPLGKPPDFSGMPNLKTLNLSNAQLDQWPAGLLSQTRLTHLDLRNNRLTAVPEANLNPPADQFEALARINIVTLLESNPFPPGYWTKLEGFWQRVATDQPELGNNAAADAFRLPSDMPETASAQRVYPNKDPKQLRAFLLALDEDGKAQLARRVAALDLLEAQLDSYVNGSKADSSGADTPARIQARRVADITRACWLDSTHTLRLSLNKAPLPPLNADFSHVKSLFINTAAWSGDADIFLSAFPNLERLVINHCGLEALPAPISAMHNLVNLDLVNNRLQLTKDSAAIFSTLSQLEAINLGNNPALGSTPDFSGMSRLRQVLLNNTGIEQWPSGLQDKPDLIIVDLSNNRLKEVPSTFLDPPAEQLLAIARVNAATQLDGNRFAAGYGKKFDDFWRRVSTVAPELLTHTNFDSDNSVAQRYQRLFPGKNMKQCREYLWSLDADTVVIKVRSLEREFKVLKRQLDDWVFSGGGNLGGYIRADQLALNAQTRADRVTASNKIISCWRREGPQAHAHDGTPIGLELDLSNLRLPSLPDIDVDFTHVGSLKLVNMHLSTSPEGFLTRFRHIRWLDLGLNQLRELPPAIGEMHGLTRLSLERNHITLTADTARVLASRTTLRALELQGNRQLGIVPDMSQIVDLRSVSLAHTGIDTFPSGLIHQPRLDTIELNSNRITEIPDAVIAPPNDQLANTVRINNITDISNNPLSDATDARLLQYQNRLRAAGTPLTGARNIISTAIVRPAPLRWIRNDPMKRWTAGFSDNQVADRRRQWQTLRDQPRSDGLFNTLERLLDTSTGHHELQGRVWRLIDSITENTPQSERLRNDVFDRAGEAACCDRAAFTFTNLEVISMMHNAVARASDKTQGPELFKLSRALFRLHEVDKVASADIAQREAAIAAARTSHEAAHLPPPHVPEEIEIRLFYRHGLKDRLQLPGQPEKMGFSHLAGVSKTQLENAYQTVIARDNSVEEFQALVSREFWQKYLTHKYQETFETQRQPFQDRQAALDASFEAKELSFADYDAQSKAMQAEWMIEEAALIDKLSREELAQYTASGSDENAAGTRS
;
A
#
# COMPACT_ATOMS: atom_id res chain seq x y z
N MET A 1 -32.53 10.36 14.21
CA MET A 1 -32.31 11.74 13.69
C MET A 1 -30.86 12.20 13.88
N PHE A 2 -30.30 12.02 15.08
CA PHE A 2 -28.90 12.32 15.42
C PHE A 2 -28.12 11.00 15.54
N PRO A 3 -27.44 10.54 14.48
CA PRO A 3 -26.83 9.21 14.45
C PRO A 3 -25.55 9.10 15.28
N ASP A 4 -24.95 10.24 15.65
CA ASP A 4 -23.64 10.31 16.29
C ASP A 4 -23.75 10.74 17.77
N HIS A 5 -24.97 10.82 18.33
CA HIS A 5 -25.17 11.15 19.75
C HIS A 5 -25.06 9.90 20.62
N THR A 6 -24.39 10.06 21.76
CA THR A 6 -24.38 9.06 22.85
C THR A 6 -25.73 8.99 23.56
N ASP A 7 -26.00 7.87 24.26
CA ASP A 7 -27.25 7.70 25.01
C ASP A 7 -27.47 8.81 26.07
N GLU A 8 -26.39 9.35 26.63
CA GLU A 8 -26.41 10.46 27.60
C GLU A 8 -26.74 11.82 26.93
N GLU A 9 -26.24 12.06 25.71
CA GLU A 9 -26.58 13.24 24.91
C GLU A 9 -28.01 13.17 24.37
N LEU A 10 -28.48 11.99 23.98
CA LEU A 10 -29.87 11.74 23.62
C LEU A 10 -30.78 11.90 24.84
N GLY A 11 -30.35 11.47 26.02
CA GLY A 11 -31.05 11.69 27.29
C GLY A 11 -31.23 13.17 27.60
N ARG A 12 -30.15 13.95 27.59
CA ARG A 12 -30.19 15.42 27.80
C ARG A 12 -31.03 16.15 26.74
N PHE A 13 -30.95 15.70 25.48
CA PHE A 13 -31.77 16.24 24.40
C PHE A 13 -33.26 15.94 24.61
N ILE A 14 -33.62 14.72 25.02
CA ILE A 14 -35.01 14.35 25.33
C ILE A 14 -35.53 15.15 26.53
N GLU A 15 -34.71 15.32 27.57
CA GLU A 15 -35.04 16.18 28.73
C GLU A 15 -35.27 17.63 28.32
N SER A 16 -34.50 18.16 27.36
CA SER A 16 -34.69 19.51 26.81
C SER A 16 -36.01 19.74 26.06
N LEU A 17 -36.71 18.68 25.66
CA LEU A 17 -38.00 18.79 24.95
C LEU A 17 -39.19 19.02 25.89
N GLY A 18 -38.98 18.95 27.22
CA GLY A 18 -40.01 19.19 28.22
C GLY A 18 -41.07 18.08 28.29
N ASP A 19 -42.28 18.42 28.75
CA ASP A 19 -43.34 17.44 29.07
C ASP A 19 -43.96 16.73 27.84
N ASP A 20 -43.85 17.30 26.63
CA ASP A 20 -44.35 16.71 25.37
C ASP A 20 -43.20 16.28 24.44
N VAL A 21 -42.46 15.25 24.87
CA VAL A 21 -41.35 14.65 24.13
C VAL A 21 -41.79 14.14 22.75
N THR A 22 -43.01 13.62 22.63
CA THR A 22 -43.47 12.96 21.40
C THR A 22 -43.86 13.99 20.33
N GLY A 23 -44.53 15.08 20.74
CA GLY A 23 -44.77 16.24 19.90
C GLY A 23 -43.47 16.94 19.50
N GLY A 24 -42.52 17.10 20.44
CA GLY A 24 -41.21 17.70 20.18
C GLY A 24 -40.36 16.92 19.17
N LEU A 25 -40.29 15.60 19.31
CA LEU A 25 -39.60 14.73 18.34
C LEU A 25 -40.28 14.74 16.97
N SER A 26 -41.60 14.70 16.92
CA SER A 26 -42.37 14.75 15.67
C SER A 26 -42.16 16.08 14.93
N HIS A 27 -42.12 17.20 15.67
CA HIS A 27 -41.85 18.52 15.11
C HIS A 27 -40.44 18.61 14.52
N ARG A 28 -39.43 18.09 15.21
CA ARG A 28 -38.04 18.04 14.73
C ARG A 28 -37.88 17.09 13.53
N GLU A 29 -38.55 15.95 13.51
CA GLU A 29 -38.52 15.04 12.36
C GLU A 29 -39.13 15.70 11.12
N ASN A 30 -40.25 16.40 11.30
CA ASN A 30 -40.89 17.17 10.22
C ASN A 30 -40.02 18.33 9.74
N ALA A 31 -39.33 19.04 10.66
CA ALA A 31 -38.38 20.09 10.30
C ALA A 31 -37.21 19.56 9.46
N TYR A 32 -36.66 18.38 9.79
CA TYR A 32 -35.60 17.75 8.99
C TYR A 32 -36.09 17.29 7.62
N LYS A 33 -37.33 16.77 7.55
CA LYS A 33 -37.96 16.40 6.27
C LYS A 33 -38.13 17.63 5.37
N SER A 34 -38.62 18.75 5.92
CA SER A 34 -38.75 20.02 5.20
C SER A 34 -37.38 20.53 4.71
N LEU A 35 -36.35 20.50 5.56
CA LEU A 35 -34.97 20.87 5.17
C LEU A 35 -34.47 20.03 3.98
N LYS A 36 -34.71 18.71 4.00
CA LYS A 36 -34.31 17.82 2.90
C LYS A 36 -35.04 18.19 1.60
N ILE A 37 -36.33 18.48 1.67
CA ILE A 37 -37.14 18.88 0.51
C ILE A 37 -36.65 20.21 -0.07
N GLU A 38 -36.43 21.22 0.77
CA GLU A 38 -35.93 22.54 0.35
C GLU A 38 -34.55 22.45 -0.32
N LEU A 39 -33.63 21.66 0.26
CA LEU A 39 -32.30 21.43 -0.32
C LEU A 39 -32.35 20.63 -1.63
N ASP A 40 -33.17 19.59 -1.72
CA ASP A 40 -33.30 18.79 -2.93
C ASP A 40 -33.98 19.60 -4.06
N ALA A 41 -34.89 20.53 -3.72
CA ALA A 41 -35.47 21.48 -4.67
C ALA A 41 -34.44 22.50 -5.17
N TRP A 42 -33.62 23.06 -4.29
CA TRP A 42 -32.52 23.96 -4.65
C TRP A 42 -31.48 23.27 -5.53
N LEU A 43 -31.08 22.02 -5.21
CA LEU A 43 -30.14 21.24 -6.03
C LEU A 43 -30.64 21.05 -7.47
N ARG A 44 -31.93 20.77 -7.64
CA ARG A 44 -32.54 20.64 -8.98
C ARG A 44 -32.49 21.95 -9.75
N GLN A 45 -32.69 23.09 -9.09
CA GLN A 45 -32.60 24.42 -9.71
C GLN A 45 -31.15 24.78 -10.06
N SER A 46 -30.16 24.48 -9.20
CA SER A 46 -28.75 24.77 -9.45
C SER A 46 -28.15 24.00 -10.65
N VAL A 47 -28.69 22.81 -10.94
CA VAL A 47 -28.31 21.98 -12.10
C VAL A 47 -28.87 22.54 -13.41
N SER A 48 -29.97 23.30 -13.35
CA SER A 48 -30.67 23.85 -14.53
C SER A 48 -30.15 25.21 -14.99
N VAL A 49 -29.39 25.95 -14.17
CA VAL A 49 -29.09 27.39 -14.40
C VAL A 49 -27.58 27.69 -14.56
N SER A 50 -26.68 26.71 -14.44
CA SER A 50 -25.23 26.99 -14.40
C SER A 50 -24.54 26.95 -15.79
N PRO A 51 -23.74 27.97 -16.18
CA PRO A 51 -22.80 27.89 -17.31
C PRO A 51 -21.62 26.93 -17.02
N PRO A 52 -20.77 26.57 -18.02
CA PRO A 52 -19.84 25.43 -17.96
C PRO A 52 -18.71 25.48 -16.92
N SER A 53 -18.60 26.53 -16.10
CA SER A 53 -17.47 26.76 -15.19
C SER A 53 -17.76 26.53 -13.70
N VAL A 54 -19.01 26.23 -13.30
CA VAL A 54 -19.35 25.88 -11.91
C VAL A 54 -19.63 24.38 -11.84
N SER A 55 -18.70 23.60 -11.29
CA SER A 55 -18.87 22.15 -11.16
C SER A 55 -20.06 21.80 -10.26
N PRO A 56 -20.93 20.83 -10.64
CA PRO A 56 -22.06 20.35 -9.83
C PRO A 56 -21.70 19.81 -8.43
N SER A 57 -20.41 19.67 -8.13
CA SER A 57 -19.86 19.18 -6.86
C SER A 57 -20.09 20.14 -5.69
N HIS A 58 -19.98 21.46 -5.87
CA HIS A 58 -20.05 22.42 -4.75
C HIS A 58 -21.46 22.54 -4.16
N ALA A 59 -22.50 22.60 -5.00
CA ALA A 59 -23.89 22.66 -4.52
C ALA A 59 -24.28 21.40 -3.74
N GLN A 60 -23.86 20.22 -4.23
CA GLN A 60 -24.05 18.95 -3.51
C GLN A 60 -23.31 18.95 -2.16
N GLN A 61 -22.08 19.45 -2.11
CA GLN A 61 -21.30 19.56 -0.88
C GLN A 61 -21.95 20.50 0.14
N ILE A 62 -22.45 21.66 -0.29
CA ILE A 62 -23.20 22.60 0.58
C ILE A 62 -24.44 21.94 1.16
N ALA A 63 -25.24 21.25 0.33
CA ALA A 63 -26.44 20.56 0.80
C ALA A 63 -26.11 19.43 1.80
N GLN A 64 -25.01 18.71 1.60
CA GLN A 64 -24.55 17.69 2.55
C GLN A 64 -24.05 18.30 3.86
N ASN A 65 -23.26 19.37 3.81
CA ASN A 65 -22.74 20.05 5.00
C ASN A 65 -23.89 20.63 5.84
N LEU A 66 -24.90 21.25 5.22
CA LEU A 66 -26.09 21.74 5.92
C LEU A 66 -26.91 20.61 6.56
N LYS A 67 -27.08 19.47 5.87
CA LYS A 67 -27.76 18.27 6.43
C LYS A 67 -26.98 17.69 7.61
N ARG A 68 -25.64 17.62 7.52
CA ARG A 68 -24.77 17.13 8.61
C ARG A 68 -24.78 18.07 9.82
N CYS A 69 -24.68 19.37 9.59
CA CYS A 69 -24.71 20.39 10.62
C CYS A 69 -26.04 20.43 11.38
N TRP A 70 -27.16 20.35 10.66
CA TRP A 70 -28.49 20.29 11.30
C TRP A 70 -28.65 19.03 12.17
N ARG A 71 -28.01 17.92 11.79
CA ARG A 71 -27.96 16.67 12.56
C ARG A 71 -26.87 16.65 13.64
N HIS A 72 -26.24 17.80 13.94
CA HIS A 72 -25.16 17.94 14.92
C HIS A 72 -23.94 17.04 14.66
N GLN A 73 -23.70 16.63 13.41
CA GLN A 73 -22.56 15.76 13.06
C GLN A 73 -21.25 16.56 12.87
N SER A 74 -21.34 17.88 12.69
CA SER A 74 -20.19 18.78 12.48
C SER A 74 -19.90 19.71 13.67
N GLY A 75 -20.56 19.49 14.81
CA GLY A 75 -20.48 20.38 15.97
C GLY A 75 -21.21 21.72 15.75
N ASP A 76 -20.70 22.76 16.39
CA ASP A 76 -21.20 24.15 16.36
C ASP A 76 -20.51 25.04 15.32
N ILE A 77 -19.63 24.46 14.49
CA ILE A 77 -18.92 25.16 13.41
C ILE A 77 -19.48 24.72 12.06
N LEU A 78 -19.78 25.68 11.19
CA LEU A 78 -20.23 25.44 9.83
C LEU A 78 -19.35 26.18 8.82
N TRP A 79 -18.76 25.43 7.88
CA TRP A 79 -18.02 25.97 6.75
C TRP A 79 -18.71 25.61 5.43
N LEU A 80 -19.07 26.65 4.67
CA LEU A 80 -19.62 26.56 3.32
C LEU A 80 -18.72 27.30 2.33
N GLU A 81 -18.22 26.59 1.32
CA GLU A 81 -17.51 27.15 0.16
C GLU A 81 -18.38 26.98 -1.08
N ALA A 82 -18.78 28.09 -1.71
CA ALA A 82 -19.77 28.07 -2.78
C ALA A 82 -19.18 28.17 -4.19
N GLY A 83 -17.87 28.34 -4.35
CA GLY A 83 -17.22 28.36 -5.67
C GLY A 83 -17.77 29.42 -6.63
N ASN A 84 -18.19 30.57 -6.11
CA ASN A 84 -18.94 31.66 -6.75
C ASN A 84 -20.41 31.32 -7.11
N GLY A 85 -21.02 30.32 -6.47
CA GLY A 85 -22.44 29.98 -6.59
C GLY A 85 -23.34 30.67 -5.54
N PRO A 86 -24.68 30.68 -5.74
CA PRO A 86 -25.65 31.19 -4.76
C PRO A 86 -25.94 30.18 -3.64
N LEU A 87 -26.35 30.66 -2.47
CA LEU A 87 -26.80 29.81 -1.33
C LEU A 87 -28.32 29.57 -1.35
N PRO A 88 -28.82 28.47 -0.75
CA PRO A 88 -30.25 28.17 -0.67
C PRO A 88 -30.99 29.08 0.30
N ALA A 89 -32.23 29.47 -0.04
CA ALA A 89 -33.15 30.08 0.91
C ALA A 89 -33.81 28.98 1.76
N LEU A 90 -33.25 28.73 2.95
CA LEU A 90 -33.79 27.74 3.88
C LEU A 90 -34.61 28.39 4.98
N LYS A 91 -35.62 27.67 5.48
CA LYS A 91 -36.38 28.07 6.69
C LYS A 91 -35.99 27.28 7.94
N ALA A 92 -35.04 26.35 7.81
CA ALA A 92 -34.58 25.54 8.92
C ALA A 92 -33.79 26.38 9.95
N ASP A 93 -34.04 26.10 11.22
CA ASP A 93 -33.36 26.69 12.36
C ASP A 93 -31.93 26.14 12.51
N PHE A 94 -30.95 27.04 12.60
CA PHE A 94 -29.53 26.75 12.85
C PHE A 94 -28.99 27.53 14.07
N SER A 95 -29.85 27.87 15.02
CA SER A 95 -29.51 28.60 16.25
C SER A 95 -28.43 27.94 17.12
N HIS A 96 -28.15 26.64 16.94
CA HIS A 96 -27.09 25.93 17.65
C HIS A 96 -25.68 26.23 17.17
N VAL A 97 -25.51 26.80 15.97
CA VAL A 97 -24.21 27.10 15.37
C VAL A 97 -23.60 28.34 16.00
N ARG A 98 -22.32 28.26 16.41
CA ARG A 98 -21.54 29.34 17.03
C ARG A 98 -20.55 29.99 16.06
N HIS A 99 -20.03 29.24 15.10
CA HIS A 99 -19.08 29.78 14.11
C HIS A 99 -19.52 29.45 12.68
N LEU A 100 -19.65 30.48 11.85
CA LEU A 100 -20.05 30.35 10.44
C LEU A 100 -19.00 30.95 9.51
N THR A 101 -18.51 30.14 8.58
CA THR A 101 -17.57 30.54 7.52
C THR A 101 -18.25 30.37 6.16
N LEU A 102 -18.37 31.46 5.41
CA LEU A 102 -18.91 31.52 4.05
C LEU A 102 -17.82 32.05 3.11
N GLN A 103 -17.38 31.25 2.15
CA GLN A 103 -16.32 31.62 1.21
C GLN A 103 -16.78 31.51 -0.25
N SER A 104 -16.41 32.50 -1.06
CA SER A 104 -16.70 32.54 -2.50
C SER A 104 -18.20 32.38 -2.80
N VAL A 105 -19.03 33.16 -2.12
CA VAL A 105 -20.49 33.14 -2.30
C VAL A 105 -20.93 34.26 -3.25
N THR A 106 -21.79 33.92 -4.22
CA THR A 106 -22.57 34.93 -4.93
C THR A 106 -23.73 35.35 -4.02
N TRP A 107 -23.58 36.51 -3.37
CA TRP A 107 -24.51 37.00 -2.38
C TRP A 107 -25.85 37.40 -3.01
N SER A 108 -26.95 36.91 -2.44
CA SER A 108 -28.32 37.14 -2.91
C SER A 108 -29.27 37.30 -1.72
N ASP A 109 -30.53 37.65 -1.98
CA ASP A 109 -31.57 37.71 -0.93
C ASP A 109 -31.75 36.35 -0.22
N SER A 110 -31.51 35.25 -0.94
CA SER A 110 -31.54 33.89 -0.38
C SER A 110 -30.40 33.66 0.61
N ALA A 111 -29.19 34.12 0.29
CA ALA A 111 -28.04 34.05 1.21
C ALA A 111 -28.28 34.91 2.47
N SER A 112 -28.86 36.10 2.30
CA SER A 112 -29.22 36.98 3.43
C SER A 112 -30.28 36.37 4.33
N THR A 113 -31.28 35.71 3.74
CA THR A 113 -32.33 34.97 4.47
C THR A 113 -31.72 33.81 5.25
N LEU A 114 -30.83 33.04 4.63
CA LEU A 114 -30.13 31.93 5.27
C LEU A 114 -29.29 32.40 6.47
N LEU A 115 -28.56 33.51 6.32
CA LEU A 115 -27.76 34.09 7.41
C LEU A 115 -28.63 34.45 8.64
N GLY A 116 -29.87 34.87 8.42
CA GLY A 116 -30.83 35.18 9.49
C GLY A 116 -31.22 34.00 10.37
N ASN A 117 -31.00 32.76 9.93
CA ASN A 117 -31.34 31.56 10.71
C ASN A 117 -30.25 31.15 11.73
N PHE A 118 -29.14 31.88 11.79
CA PHE A 118 -28.01 31.62 12.68
C PHE A 118 -27.97 32.64 13.84
N SER A 119 -29.01 32.65 14.68
CA SER A 119 -29.16 33.63 15.76
C SER A 119 -28.16 33.46 16.92
N GLY A 120 -27.49 32.31 17.03
CA GLY A 120 -26.55 31.96 18.10
C GLY A 120 -25.08 32.29 17.84
N LEU A 121 -24.73 32.98 16.73
CA LEU A 121 -23.35 33.14 16.31
C LEU A 121 -22.48 33.97 17.26
N GLU A 122 -21.27 33.46 17.47
CA GLU A 122 -20.15 34.05 18.20
C GLU A 122 -19.04 34.53 17.25
N GLY A 123 -18.85 33.83 16.12
CA GLY A 123 -17.96 34.24 15.04
C GLY A 123 -18.57 34.08 13.65
N LEU A 124 -18.43 35.11 12.82
CA LEU A 124 -18.89 35.12 11.43
C LEU A 124 -17.74 35.54 10.50
N HIS A 125 -17.43 34.69 9.52
CA HIS A 125 -16.43 34.96 8.49
C HIS A 125 -17.09 34.86 7.10
N ILE A 126 -17.07 35.94 6.34
CA ILE A 126 -17.57 36.01 4.96
C ILE A 126 -16.47 36.61 4.10
N SER A 127 -15.79 35.80 3.27
CA SER A 127 -14.69 36.29 2.43
C SER A 127 -14.80 35.88 0.96
N GLY A 128 -14.13 36.64 0.09
CA GLY A 128 -14.09 36.40 -1.34
C GLY A 128 -15.46 36.37 -2.02
N SER A 129 -16.47 37.05 -1.47
CA SER A 129 -17.87 36.97 -1.89
C SER A 129 -18.33 38.27 -2.59
N THR A 130 -19.50 38.27 -3.23
CA THR A 130 -20.04 39.46 -3.92
C THR A 130 -20.82 40.40 -3.00
N LEU A 131 -20.57 40.36 -1.69
CA LEU A 131 -21.30 41.11 -0.68
C LEU A 131 -21.02 42.62 -0.83
N SER A 132 -22.06 43.41 -1.11
CA SER A 132 -21.94 44.86 -1.38
C SER A 132 -22.34 45.77 -0.21
N ALA A 133 -23.03 45.23 0.78
CA ALA A 133 -23.46 45.93 2.00
C ALA A 133 -23.41 44.96 3.19
N VAL A 134 -23.35 45.48 4.41
CA VAL A 134 -23.41 44.64 5.62
C VAL A 134 -24.83 44.08 5.77
N PRO A 135 -25.02 42.74 5.87
CA PRO A 135 -26.34 42.16 6.06
C PRO A 135 -26.98 42.63 7.37
N THR A 136 -28.24 43.08 7.31
CA THR A 136 -29.01 43.55 8.48
C THR A 136 -29.17 42.49 9.57
N ALA A 137 -29.06 41.20 9.22
CA ALA A 137 -29.08 40.08 10.15
C ALA A 137 -27.93 40.14 11.18
N ILE A 138 -26.77 40.72 10.83
CA ILE A 138 -25.61 40.82 11.73
C ILE A 138 -25.93 41.71 12.94
N ALA A 139 -26.71 42.76 12.74
CA ALA A 139 -27.14 43.66 13.82
C ALA A 139 -28.03 42.98 14.88
N GLN A 140 -28.56 41.79 14.59
CA GLN A 140 -29.43 41.00 15.47
C GLN A 140 -28.72 39.81 16.13
N MET A 141 -27.38 39.74 16.06
CA MET A 141 -26.56 38.66 16.65
C MET A 141 -25.91 39.12 17.96
N PRO A 142 -26.55 38.90 19.13
CA PRO A 142 -26.10 39.50 20.41
C PRO A 142 -24.78 38.94 20.94
N ASN A 143 -24.41 37.72 20.52
CA ASN A 143 -23.22 37.01 21.02
C ASN A 143 -21.97 37.20 20.14
N LEU A 144 -22.08 37.96 19.04
CA LEU A 144 -21.02 38.07 18.05
C LEU A 144 -19.83 38.85 18.61
N HIS A 145 -18.67 38.20 18.68
CA HIS A 145 -17.42 38.81 19.14
C HIS A 145 -16.29 38.76 18.10
N SER A 146 -16.46 38.02 17.00
CA SER A 146 -15.52 37.99 15.87
C SER A 146 -16.27 38.16 14.56
N LEU A 147 -15.94 39.19 13.80
CA LEU A 147 -16.55 39.49 12.50
C LEU A 147 -15.47 39.74 11.45
N ASP A 148 -15.47 38.92 10.41
CA ASP A 148 -14.58 39.08 9.26
C ASP A 148 -15.43 39.16 7.99
N LEU A 149 -15.35 40.29 7.32
CA LEU A 149 -16.00 40.56 6.03
C LEU A 149 -14.96 40.95 4.97
N SER A 150 -13.73 40.46 5.10
CA SER A 150 -12.61 40.80 4.22
C SER A 150 -12.84 40.38 2.77
N THR A 151 -12.22 41.08 1.82
CA THR A 151 -12.23 40.76 0.37
C THR A 151 -13.63 40.64 -0.25
N ASN A 152 -14.54 41.54 0.12
CA ASN A 152 -15.86 41.68 -0.49
C ASN A 152 -15.97 42.97 -1.32
N ARG A 153 -17.19 43.46 -1.56
CA ARG A 153 -17.47 44.70 -2.31
C ARG A 153 -18.23 45.71 -1.44
N ILE A 154 -18.03 45.66 -0.12
CA ILE A 154 -18.80 46.45 0.84
C ILE A 154 -18.46 47.92 0.70
N ALA A 155 -19.48 48.74 0.47
CA ALA A 155 -19.43 50.19 0.65
C ALA A 155 -20.31 50.55 1.85
N LEU A 156 -19.78 51.35 2.80
CA LEU A 156 -20.54 51.75 3.99
C LEU A 156 -21.34 53.01 3.68
N ASP A 157 -22.66 52.90 3.79
CA ASP A 157 -23.53 54.05 3.97
C ASP A 157 -23.70 54.37 5.47
N GLU A 158 -24.33 55.50 5.79
CA GLU A 158 -24.50 55.96 7.18
C GLU A 158 -25.26 54.95 8.05
N ARG A 159 -26.21 54.22 7.45
CA ARG A 159 -27.01 53.21 8.15
C ARG A 159 -26.19 51.97 8.47
N ALA A 160 -25.48 51.41 7.49
CA ALA A 160 -24.62 50.25 7.68
C ALA A 160 -23.48 50.52 8.67
N ALA A 161 -22.93 51.74 8.64
CA ALA A 161 -21.93 52.17 9.62
C ALA A 161 -22.51 52.23 11.05
N ALA A 162 -23.74 52.74 11.23
CA ALA A 162 -24.43 52.74 12.52
C ALA A 162 -24.76 51.32 13.02
N GLU A 163 -25.19 50.44 12.11
CA GLU A 163 -25.46 49.03 12.42
C GLU A 163 -24.19 48.29 12.88
N LEU A 164 -23.04 48.50 12.22
CA LEU A 164 -21.75 47.97 12.67
C LEU A 164 -21.32 48.54 14.03
N SER A 165 -21.51 49.85 14.25
CA SER A 165 -21.13 50.53 15.50
C SER A 165 -21.95 50.03 16.71
N SER A 166 -23.14 49.47 16.48
CA SER A 166 -23.98 48.91 17.54
C SER A 166 -23.48 47.57 18.12
N LEU A 167 -22.48 46.94 17.49
CA LEU A 167 -21.97 45.62 17.88
C LEU A 167 -20.93 45.69 19.03
N GLY A 168 -21.38 46.07 20.23
CA GLY A 168 -20.51 46.35 21.38
C GLY A 168 -19.69 45.17 21.96
N ASN A 169 -20.01 43.94 21.55
CA ASN A 169 -19.31 42.73 21.99
C ASN A 169 -18.11 42.33 21.09
N LEU A 170 -17.89 43.04 19.98
CA LEU A 170 -16.81 42.74 19.05
C LEU A 170 -15.42 42.91 19.67
N LYS A 171 -14.59 41.87 19.48
CA LYS A 171 -13.17 41.81 19.84
C LYS A 171 -12.28 41.79 18.59
N HIS A 172 -12.75 41.21 17.50
CA HIS A 172 -12.01 41.08 16.26
C HIS A 172 -12.89 41.57 15.10
N LEU A 173 -12.38 42.53 14.33
CA LEU A 173 -13.05 43.07 13.16
C LEU A 173 -12.09 43.17 11.97
N ASP A 174 -12.41 42.47 10.87
CA ASP A 174 -11.69 42.58 9.61
C ASP A 174 -12.64 43.04 8.49
N LEU A 175 -12.33 44.19 7.90
CA LEU A 175 -13.03 44.75 6.74
C LEU A 175 -12.08 45.00 5.56
N SER A 176 -10.89 44.38 5.57
CA SER A 176 -9.85 44.61 4.57
C SER A 176 -10.29 44.25 3.16
N GLY A 177 -9.74 44.95 2.15
CA GLY A 177 -10.05 44.68 0.74
C GLY A 177 -11.48 45.02 0.31
N ASN A 178 -12.16 45.95 1.01
CA ASN A 178 -13.49 46.46 0.66
C ASN A 178 -13.45 47.94 0.26
N PRO A 179 -14.28 48.43 -0.68
CA PRO A 179 -14.35 49.85 -1.02
C PRO A 179 -15.15 50.67 0.02
N LEU A 180 -14.73 50.69 1.30
CA LEU A 180 -15.47 51.36 2.38
C LEU A 180 -15.57 52.88 2.16
N GLY A 181 -14.51 53.50 1.64
CA GLY A 181 -14.40 54.95 1.43
C GLY A 181 -14.18 55.72 2.73
N LYS A 182 -15.15 55.70 3.66
CA LYS A 182 -15.02 56.28 5.01
C LYS A 182 -15.08 55.21 6.10
N PRO A 183 -14.30 55.35 7.17
CA PRO A 183 -14.34 54.39 8.28
C PRO A 183 -15.60 54.62 9.15
N PRO A 184 -16.18 53.57 9.75
CA PRO A 184 -17.25 53.73 10.75
C PRO A 184 -16.69 54.32 12.05
N ASP A 185 -17.57 54.81 12.92
CA ASP A 185 -17.18 55.19 14.28
C ASP A 185 -17.02 53.95 15.15
N PHE A 186 -15.81 53.73 15.65
CA PHE A 186 -15.47 52.59 16.48
C PHE A 186 -15.85 52.78 17.95
N SER A 187 -16.26 53.97 18.39
CA SER A 187 -16.56 54.30 19.79
C SER A 187 -17.56 53.33 20.47
N GLY A 188 -18.51 52.78 19.70
CA GLY A 188 -19.47 51.77 20.14
C GLY A 188 -18.92 50.34 20.34
N MET A 189 -17.65 50.08 20.01
CA MET A 189 -16.99 48.77 20.08
C MET A 189 -15.79 48.78 21.05
N PRO A 190 -16.00 48.95 22.37
CA PRO A 190 -14.92 49.16 23.35
C PRO A 190 -14.04 47.92 23.59
N ASN A 191 -14.46 46.74 23.13
CA ASN A 191 -13.78 45.46 23.37
C ASN A 191 -12.81 45.05 22.26
N LEU A 192 -12.63 45.87 21.22
CA LEU A 192 -11.76 45.57 20.08
C LEU A 192 -10.30 45.34 20.50
N LYS A 193 -9.75 44.22 20.04
CA LYS A 193 -8.36 43.81 20.17
C LYS A 193 -7.62 43.85 18.84
N THR A 194 -8.29 43.48 17.75
CA THR A 194 -7.71 43.53 16.40
C THR A 194 -8.67 44.22 15.45
N LEU A 195 -8.13 45.17 14.67
CA LEU A 195 -8.87 45.90 13.64
C LEU A 195 -8.05 45.93 12.35
N ASN A 196 -8.57 45.31 11.29
CA ASN A 196 -7.94 45.32 9.97
C ASN A 196 -8.80 46.11 8.98
N LEU A 197 -8.24 47.21 8.48
CA LEU A 197 -8.83 48.10 7.48
C LEU A 197 -7.87 48.29 6.30
N SER A 198 -6.98 47.33 6.06
CA SER A 198 -6.03 47.42 4.94
C SER A 198 -6.77 47.34 3.59
N ASN A 199 -6.30 48.09 2.60
CA ASN A 199 -6.92 48.13 1.26
C ASN A 199 -8.43 48.44 1.28
N ALA A 200 -8.85 49.33 2.18
CA ALA A 200 -10.25 49.70 2.38
C ALA A 200 -10.68 50.99 1.64
N GLN A 201 -9.77 51.55 0.84
CA GLN A 201 -9.92 52.85 0.14
C GLN A 201 -10.21 54.04 1.07
N LEU A 202 -9.77 53.97 2.33
CA LEU A 202 -10.01 55.03 3.32
C LEU A 202 -9.26 56.31 2.96
N ASP A 203 -9.96 57.43 2.85
CA ASP A 203 -9.39 58.76 2.66
C ASP A 203 -9.33 59.58 3.96
N GLN A 204 -10.00 59.11 5.02
CA GLN A 204 -10.06 59.74 6.33
C GLN A 204 -9.55 58.80 7.43
N TRP A 205 -8.93 59.39 8.46
CA TRP A 205 -8.46 58.66 9.64
C TRP A 205 -9.65 58.11 10.46
N PRO A 206 -9.59 56.87 10.98
CA PRO A 206 -10.67 56.29 11.77
C PRO A 206 -11.00 57.09 13.03
N ALA A 207 -12.29 57.42 13.19
CA ALA A 207 -12.80 58.07 14.39
C ALA A 207 -13.03 57.06 15.53
N GLY A 208 -13.11 57.57 16.76
CA GLY A 208 -13.47 56.77 17.92
C GLY A 208 -12.33 55.96 18.54
N LEU A 209 -11.17 55.83 17.86
CA LEU A 209 -10.00 54.99 18.25
C LEU A 209 -9.44 55.25 19.66
N LEU A 210 -9.65 56.45 20.22
CA LEU A 210 -9.23 56.79 21.59
C LEU A 210 -9.85 55.86 22.65
N SER A 211 -11.02 55.28 22.37
CA SER A 211 -11.77 54.42 23.31
C SER A 211 -11.28 52.96 23.32
N GLN A 212 -10.41 52.56 22.39
CA GLN A 212 -10.03 51.18 22.10
C GLN A 212 -8.65 50.88 22.66
N THR A 213 -8.53 51.08 23.97
CA THR A 213 -7.30 50.87 24.74
C THR A 213 -6.80 49.41 24.76
N ARG A 214 -7.61 48.48 24.26
CA ARG A 214 -7.32 47.04 24.19
C ARG A 214 -6.78 46.60 22.82
N LEU A 215 -6.65 47.51 21.85
CA LEU A 215 -6.10 47.19 20.54
C LEU A 215 -4.64 46.74 20.65
N THR A 216 -4.35 45.57 20.09
CA THR A 216 -3.00 45.01 19.93
C THR A 216 -2.56 45.01 18.47
N HIS A 217 -3.48 45.27 17.53
CA HIS A 217 -3.20 45.32 16.11
C HIS A 217 -4.18 46.24 15.38
N LEU A 218 -3.65 47.21 14.65
CA LEU A 218 -4.40 48.12 13.78
C LEU A 218 -3.72 48.22 12.41
N ASP A 219 -4.37 47.72 11.36
CA ASP A 219 -3.83 47.77 10.00
C ASP A 219 -4.58 48.80 9.13
N LEU A 220 -3.87 49.85 8.71
CA LEU A 220 -4.35 50.90 7.81
C LEU A 220 -3.58 50.94 6.47
N ARG A 221 -2.84 49.89 6.13
CA ARG A 221 -2.00 49.84 4.92
C ARG A 221 -2.84 49.89 3.64
N ASN A 222 -2.22 50.34 2.54
CA ASN A 222 -2.83 50.37 1.21
C ASN A 222 -4.15 51.17 1.15
N ASN A 223 -4.25 52.27 1.90
CA ASN A 223 -5.39 53.18 1.84
C ASN A 223 -5.04 54.47 1.08
N ARG A 224 -5.89 55.49 1.17
CA ARG A 224 -5.74 56.80 0.53
C ARG A 224 -5.44 57.90 1.55
N LEU A 225 -4.86 57.55 2.69
CA LEU A 225 -4.51 58.50 3.74
C LEU A 225 -3.34 59.37 3.31
N THR A 226 -3.50 60.69 3.39
CA THR A 226 -2.45 61.66 3.00
C THR A 226 -1.75 62.30 4.20
N ALA A 227 -2.35 62.23 5.39
CA ALA A 227 -1.79 62.73 6.63
C ALA A 227 -2.39 61.99 7.83
N VAL A 228 -1.61 61.88 8.91
CA VAL A 228 -2.10 61.51 10.24
C VAL A 228 -2.63 62.78 10.92
N PRO A 229 -3.80 62.77 11.58
CA PRO A 229 -4.30 63.92 12.33
C PRO A 229 -3.30 64.36 13.42
N GLU A 230 -3.13 65.66 13.61
CA GLU A 230 -2.17 66.21 14.59
C GLU A 230 -2.46 65.72 16.02
N ALA A 231 -3.75 65.55 16.37
CA ALA A 231 -4.17 65.01 17.66
C ALA A 231 -3.69 63.56 17.89
N ASN A 232 -3.43 62.78 16.82
CA ASN A 232 -2.90 61.42 16.90
C ASN A 232 -1.37 61.38 16.81
N LEU A 233 -0.75 62.36 16.14
CA LEU A 233 0.70 62.47 16.01
C LEU A 233 1.35 63.07 17.27
N ASN A 234 0.71 64.07 17.86
CA ASN A 234 1.19 64.80 19.02
C ASN A 234 0.05 65.10 20.03
N PRO A 235 -0.52 64.07 20.68
CA PRO A 235 -1.61 64.27 21.63
C PRO A 235 -1.20 65.05 22.90
N PRO A 236 -2.16 65.71 23.57
CA PRO A 236 -1.96 66.30 24.88
C PRO A 236 -1.63 65.22 25.92
N ALA A 237 -0.93 65.60 27.00
CA ALA A 237 -0.31 64.66 27.94
C ALA A 237 -1.30 63.69 28.61
N ASP A 238 -2.54 64.12 28.83
CA ASP A 238 -3.63 63.32 29.40
C ASP A 238 -4.14 62.20 28.47
N GLN A 239 -3.91 62.32 27.16
CA GLN A 239 -4.33 61.35 26.13
C GLN A 239 -3.15 60.62 25.47
N PHE A 240 -1.91 61.03 25.77
CA PHE A 240 -0.70 60.53 25.12
C PHE A 240 -0.50 59.03 25.32
N GLU A 241 -0.69 58.48 26.53
CA GLU A 241 -0.50 57.04 26.75
C GLU A 241 -1.50 56.19 25.94
N ALA A 242 -2.78 56.57 25.94
CA ALA A 242 -3.83 55.84 25.23
C ALA A 242 -3.57 55.83 23.71
N LEU A 243 -3.22 56.98 23.13
CA LEU A 243 -2.93 57.10 21.70
C LEU A 243 -1.58 56.50 21.31
N ALA A 244 -0.56 56.59 22.17
CA ALA A 244 0.72 55.93 21.94
C ALA A 244 0.55 54.41 21.88
N ARG A 245 -0.22 53.82 22.81
CA ARG A 245 -0.55 52.38 22.79
C ARG A 245 -1.22 51.92 21.50
N ILE A 246 -2.02 52.79 20.87
CA ILE A 246 -2.66 52.51 19.58
C ILE A 246 -1.66 52.70 18.42
N ASN A 247 -0.90 53.80 18.41
CA ASN A 247 0.04 54.11 17.35
C ASN A 247 1.17 53.08 17.24
N ILE A 248 1.67 52.54 18.36
CA ILE A 248 2.73 51.50 18.35
C ILE A 248 2.26 50.15 17.76
N VAL A 249 0.97 49.99 17.49
CA VAL A 249 0.40 48.82 16.79
C VAL A 249 -0.27 49.19 15.47
N THR A 250 -0.11 50.44 15.00
CA THR A 250 -0.74 50.96 13.78
C THR A 250 0.19 50.87 12.57
N LEU A 251 -0.22 50.18 11.51
CA LEU A 251 0.54 50.06 10.25
C LEU A 251 0.03 51.06 9.19
N LEU A 252 0.93 51.79 8.51
CA LEU A 252 0.59 52.91 7.63
C LEU A 252 1.13 52.82 6.18
N GLU A 253 1.86 51.75 5.86
CA GLU A 253 2.54 51.58 4.58
C GLU A 253 1.60 51.70 3.36
N SER A 254 2.19 52.06 2.21
CA SER A 254 1.48 52.16 0.92
C SER A 254 0.29 53.12 0.92
N ASN A 255 0.34 54.16 1.75
CA ASN A 255 -0.55 55.31 1.70
C ASN A 255 0.16 56.50 1.00
N PRO A 256 -0.58 57.40 0.32
CA PRO A 256 -0.02 58.54 -0.41
C PRO A 256 0.45 59.69 0.50
N PHE A 257 1.38 59.42 1.42
CA PHE A 257 2.03 60.46 2.23
C PHE A 257 3.02 61.29 1.37
N PRO A 258 3.20 62.60 1.66
CA PRO A 258 4.18 63.43 0.98
C PRO A 258 5.63 62.92 1.18
N PRO A 259 6.55 63.15 0.21
CA PRO A 259 7.97 62.85 0.40
C PRO A 259 8.56 63.54 1.63
N GLY A 260 9.34 62.82 2.46
CA GLY A 260 9.94 63.38 3.66
C GLY A 260 9.02 63.44 4.89
N TYR A 261 7.77 62.97 4.77
CA TYR A 261 6.81 62.90 5.88
C TYR A 261 7.27 61.98 7.02
N TRP A 262 8.19 61.04 6.74
CA TRP A 262 8.82 60.18 7.76
C TRP A 262 9.45 60.96 8.91
N THR A 263 9.94 62.19 8.66
CA THR A 263 10.53 63.06 9.70
C THR A 263 9.53 63.44 10.79
N LYS A 264 8.26 63.64 10.43
CA LYS A 264 7.18 63.92 11.40
C LYS A 264 6.84 62.71 12.26
N LEU A 265 6.87 61.51 11.67
CA LEU A 265 6.66 60.24 12.38
C LEU A 265 7.84 59.91 13.30
N GLU A 266 9.06 60.28 12.90
CA GLU A 266 10.25 60.13 13.75
C GLU A 266 10.16 61.03 14.99
N GLY A 267 9.58 62.22 14.88
CA GLY A 267 9.29 63.10 16.02
C GLY A 267 8.39 62.44 17.08
N PHE A 268 7.41 61.63 16.66
CA PHE A 268 6.60 60.81 17.58
C PHE A 268 7.47 59.74 18.28
N TRP A 269 8.31 59.01 17.54
CA TRP A 269 9.19 57.98 18.11
C TRP A 269 10.23 58.56 19.07
N GLN A 270 10.75 59.76 18.79
CA GLN A 270 11.63 60.49 19.72
C GLN A 270 10.92 60.83 21.03
N ARG A 271 9.66 61.28 20.96
CA ARG A 271 8.84 61.55 22.14
C ARG A 271 8.51 60.28 22.91
N VAL A 272 8.16 59.17 22.23
CA VAL A 272 7.95 57.85 22.88
C VAL A 272 9.22 57.37 23.59
N ALA A 273 10.38 57.47 22.94
CA ALA A 273 11.66 57.08 23.55
C ALA A 273 12.01 57.92 24.80
N THR A 274 11.51 59.16 24.87
CA THR A 274 11.75 60.09 25.99
C THR A 274 10.73 59.90 27.12
N ASP A 275 9.44 59.89 26.78
CA ASP A 275 8.33 59.96 27.75
C ASP A 275 7.84 58.56 28.19
N GLN A 276 7.98 57.53 27.33
CA GLN A 276 7.45 56.16 27.53
C GLN A 276 8.32 55.08 26.84
N PRO A 277 9.58 54.88 27.27
CA PRO A 277 10.53 53.97 26.60
C PRO A 277 10.05 52.51 26.57
N GLU A 278 9.26 52.07 27.54
CA GLU A 278 8.72 50.71 27.59
C GLU A 278 7.71 50.42 26.47
N LEU A 279 6.97 51.43 26.01
CA LEU A 279 6.06 51.30 24.86
C LEU A 279 6.84 51.13 23.55
N GLY A 280 8.03 51.74 23.44
CA GLY A 280 8.89 51.61 22.25
C GLY A 280 9.41 50.20 22.02
N ASN A 281 9.72 49.46 23.09
CA ASN A 281 10.19 48.07 23.01
C ASN A 281 9.09 47.08 22.64
N ASN A 282 7.84 47.40 22.95
CA ASN A 282 6.66 46.56 22.68
C ASN A 282 5.95 46.94 21.36
N ALA A 283 6.53 47.84 20.57
CA ALA A 283 5.97 48.27 19.29
C ALA A 283 6.07 47.17 18.21
N ALA A 284 5.06 47.07 17.36
CA ALA A 284 5.15 46.23 16.17
C ALA A 284 6.24 46.76 15.23
N ALA A 285 6.92 45.84 14.52
CA ALA A 285 8.19 46.13 13.84
C ALA A 285 8.15 47.37 12.91
N ASP A 286 7.04 47.54 12.19
CA ASP A 286 6.85 48.61 11.21
C ASP A 286 5.72 49.56 11.60
N ALA A 287 5.31 49.53 12.89
CA ALA A 287 4.30 50.42 13.39
C ALA A 287 4.70 51.88 13.17
N PHE A 288 3.78 52.65 12.60
CA PHE A 288 3.87 54.09 12.49
C PHE A 288 5.17 54.58 11.82
N ARG A 289 5.66 53.84 10.81
CA ARG A 289 6.88 54.13 10.04
C ARG A 289 6.63 54.01 8.54
N LEU A 290 7.44 54.72 7.74
CA LEU A 290 7.39 54.71 6.26
C LEU A 290 8.72 54.15 5.70
N PRO A 291 8.70 53.04 4.94
CA PRO A 291 9.91 52.37 4.43
C PRO A 291 10.68 53.08 3.30
N SER A 292 10.07 54.01 2.56
CA SER A 292 10.47 54.38 1.18
C SER A 292 11.50 55.52 1.01
N ASP A 293 12.02 56.14 2.08
CA ASP A 293 12.57 57.52 1.96
C ASP A 293 14.09 57.69 2.26
N MET A 294 14.93 56.64 2.20
CA MET A 294 16.40 56.73 2.47
C MET A 294 17.24 56.12 1.32
N PRO A 295 17.73 56.88 0.32
CA PRO A 295 18.31 56.34 -0.92
C PRO A 295 19.63 55.55 -0.74
N GLU A 296 20.43 55.83 0.29
CA GLU A 296 21.68 55.12 0.61
C GLU A 296 21.44 53.68 1.07
N THR A 297 20.22 53.37 1.53
CA THR A 297 19.82 52.00 1.85
C THR A 297 19.85 51.11 0.62
N ALA A 298 19.50 51.62 -0.56
CA ALA A 298 19.51 50.83 -1.79
C ALA A 298 20.93 50.38 -2.16
N SER A 299 21.92 51.28 -2.08
CA SER A 299 23.32 50.98 -2.37
C SER A 299 23.94 50.03 -1.35
N ALA A 300 23.62 50.21 -0.06
CA ALA A 300 24.14 49.33 0.98
C ALA A 300 23.47 47.94 0.98
N GLN A 301 22.19 47.87 0.59
CA GLN A 301 21.46 46.61 0.42
C GLN A 301 22.04 45.78 -0.74
N ARG A 302 22.56 46.40 -1.81
CA ARG A 302 23.23 45.70 -2.91
C ARG A 302 24.47 44.92 -2.45
N VAL A 303 25.23 45.45 -1.49
CA VAL A 303 26.47 44.84 -0.98
C VAL A 303 26.23 43.96 0.24
N TYR A 304 25.23 44.28 1.06
CA TYR A 304 24.85 43.54 2.28
C TYR A 304 23.38 43.09 2.22
N PRO A 305 23.02 42.18 1.31
CA PRO A 305 21.63 41.77 1.09
C PRO A 305 20.99 41.09 2.31
N ASN A 306 21.80 40.55 3.22
CA ASN A 306 21.35 39.79 4.39
C ASN A 306 21.05 40.67 5.63
N LYS A 307 21.33 41.98 5.58
CA LYS A 307 20.96 42.92 6.66
C LYS A 307 19.52 43.36 6.48
N ASP A 308 18.73 43.30 7.55
CA ASP A 308 17.36 43.81 7.52
C ASP A 308 17.35 45.36 7.40
N PRO A 309 16.25 45.97 6.92
CA PRO A 309 16.21 47.41 6.71
C PRO A 309 16.48 48.26 7.96
N LYS A 310 16.22 47.74 9.17
CA LYS A 310 16.52 48.44 10.44
C LYS A 310 18.00 48.39 10.77
N GLN A 311 18.62 47.23 10.61
CA GLN A 311 20.05 47.01 10.79
C GLN A 311 20.86 47.80 9.76
N LEU A 312 20.38 47.84 8.51
CA LEU A 312 21.01 48.61 7.45
C LEU A 312 20.90 50.12 7.70
N ARG A 313 19.75 50.58 8.17
CA ARG A 313 19.53 51.99 8.55
C ARG A 313 20.37 52.40 9.75
N ALA A 314 20.47 51.56 10.78
CA ALA A 314 21.35 51.78 11.93
C ALA A 314 22.83 51.77 11.53
N PHE A 315 23.23 50.84 10.65
CA PHE A 315 24.59 50.76 10.10
C PHE A 315 24.94 52.01 9.30
N LEU A 316 24.05 52.49 8.43
CA LEU A 316 24.26 53.69 7.62
C LEU A 316 24.36 54.97 8.46
N LEU A 317 23.59 55.07 9.54
CA LEU A 317 23.66 56.18 10.49
C LEU A 317 24.93 56.15 11.36
N ALA A 318 25.61 55.01 11.45
CA ALA A 318 26.82 54.81 12.26
C ALA A 318 28.14 54.93 11.46
N LEU A 319 28.10 54.99 10.12
CA LEU A 319 29.29 55.06 9.28
C LEU A 319 29.94 56.44 9.28
N ASP A 320 31.26 56.47 9.46
CA ASP A 320 32.12 57.64 9.22
C ASP A 320 32.53 57.75 7.74
N GLU A 321 33.33 58.77 7.39
CA GLU A 321 33.74 59.02 6.00
C GLU A 321 34.64 57.90 5.41
N ASP A 322 35.45 57.20 6.22
CA ASP A 322 36.27 56.07 5.74
C ASP A 322 35.40 54.83 5.47
N GLY A 323 34.42 54.56 6.34
CA GLY A 323 33.43 53.51 6.13
C GLY A 323 32.60 53.70 4.85
N LYS A 324 32.26 54.95 4.52
CA LYS A 324 31.61 55.29 3.24
C LYS A 324 32.54 55.04 2.04
N ALA A 325 33.83 55.34 2.16
CA ALA A 325 34.82 55.08 1.09
C ALA A 325 35.07 53.58 0.86
N GLN A 326 35.09 52.77 1.92
CA GLN A 326 35.20 51.31 1.81
C GLN A 326 33.96 50.68 1.17
N LEU A 327 32.76 51.16 1.54
CA LEU A 327 31.52 50.78 0.88
C LEU A 327 31.56 51.12 -0.62
N ALA A 328 32.04 52.31 -0.98
CA ALA A 328 32.17 52.73 -2.37
C ALA A 328 33.16 51.85 -3.18
N ARG A 329 34.31 51.45 -2.61
CA ARG A 329 35.24 50.52 -3.27
C ARG A 329 34.63 49.13 -3.48
N ARG A 330 33.88 48.63 -2.49
CA ARG A 330 33.21 47.33 -2.58
C ARG A 330 32.08 47.35 -3.61
N VAL A 331 31.36 48.48 -3.73
CA VAL A 331 30.38 48.70 -4.81
C VAL A 331 31.09 48.70 -6.17
N ALA A 332 32.21 49.41 -6.34
CA ALA A 332 32.95 49.43 -7.61
C ALA A 332 33.49 48.05 -8.02
N ALA A 333 33.95 47.24 -7.06
CA ALA A 333 34.38 45.87 -7.32
C ALA A 333 33.19 44.95 -7.69
N LEU A 334 32.02 45.15 -7.08
CA LEU A 334 30.79 44.47 -7.46
C LEU A 334 30.36 44.87 -8.88
N ASP A 335 30.41 46.15 -9.24
CA ASP A 335 30.05 46.62 -10.57
C ASP A 335 30.98 46.02 -11.65
N LEU A 336 32.28 45.85 -11.37
CA LEU A 336 33.21 45.15 -12.27
C LEU A 336 32.84 43.67 -12.45
N LEU A 337 32.53 42.97 -11.34
CA LEU A 337 32.11 41.58 -11.37
C LEU A 337 30.79 41.42 -12.15
N GLU A 338 29.80 42.26 -11.88
CA GLU A 338 28.51 42.27 -12.58
C GLU A 338 28.71 42.51 -14.08
N ALA A 339 29.58 43.44 -14.48
CA ALA A 339 29.91 43.67 -15.89
C ALA A 339 30.56 42.45 -16.58
N GLN A 340 31.49 41.75 -15.91
CA GLN A 340 32.11 40.54 -16.44
C GLN A 340 31.11 39.38 -16.58
N LEU A 341 30.23 39.21 -15.60
CA LEU A 341 29.20 38.19 -15.59
C LEU A 341 28.10 38.47 -16.63
N ASP A 342 27.69 39.73 -16.79
CA ASP A 342 26.73 40.14 -17.82
C ASP A 342 27.31 39.93 -19.22
N SER A 343 28.60 40.24 -19.42
CA SER A 343 29.31 39.94 -20.68
C SER A 343 29.29 38.44 -20.99
N TYR A 344 29.55 37.60 -19.98
CA TYR A 344 29.50 36.14 -20.11
C TYR A 344 28.09 35.61 -20.45
N VAL A 345 27.04 36.12 -19.78
CA VAL A 345 25.65 35.74 -20.06
C VAL A 345 25.23 36.18 -21.47
N ASN A 346 25.64 37.38 -21.90
CA ASN A 346 25.29 37.93 -23.21
C ASN A 346 26.08 37.28 -24.36
N GLY A 347 27.28 36.74 -24.09
CA GLY A 347 28.07 35.98 -25.06
C GLY A 347 27.49 34.59 -25.39
N SER A 348 26.54 34.09 -24.58
CA SER A 348 25.86 32.81 -24.81
C SER A 348 24.73 32.97 -25.82
N LYS A 349 24.85 32.36 -27.02
CA LYS A 349 23.94 32.55 -28.17
C LYS A 349 22.45 32.46 -27.79
N ALA A 350 21.68 33.50 -28.14
CA ALA A 350 20.21 33.48 -28.15
C ALA A 350 19.70 32.84 -29.45
N ASP A 351 18.56 32.14 -29.39
CA ASP A 351 17.89 31.63 -30.60
C ASP A 351 17.32 32.80 -31.42
N SER A 352 17.11 32.57 -32.72
CA SER A 352 16.58 33.56 -33.68
C SER A 352 15.18 34.11 -33.32
N SER A 353 14.51 33.53 -32.33
CA SER A 353 13.20 33.94 -31.79
C SER A 353 13.28 34.83 -30.54
N GLY A 354 14.47 35.13 -30.02
CA GLY A 354 14.65 35.94 -28.81
C GLY A 354 14.30 35.23 -27.50
N ALA A 355 14.01 33.92 -27.53
CA ALA A 355 13.82 33.10 -26.34
C ALA A 355 15.18 32.72 -25.70
N ASP A 356 15.26 32.73 -24.37
CA ASP A 356 16.45 32.30 -23.63
C ASP A 356 16.75 30.82 -23.94
N THR A 357 17.88 30.58 -24.61
CA THR A 357 18.35 29.22 -24.88
C THR A 357 18.73 28.53 -23.56
N PRO A 358 18.66 27.19 -23.47
CA PRO A 358 19.12 26.46 -22.29
C PRO A 358 20.55 26.82 -21.86
N ALA A 359 21.42 27.18 -22.81
CA ALA A 359 22.78 27.64 -22.53
C ALA A 359 22.81 29.00 -21.80
N ARG A 360 21.96 29.96 -22.21
CA ARG A 360 21.87 31.28 -21.57
C ARG A 360 21.28 31.21 -20.17
N ILE A 361 20.29 30.32 -19.95
CA ILE A 361 19.73 30.06 -18.61
C ILE A 361 20.81 29.51 -17.66
N GLN A 362 21.66 28.59 -18.14
CA GLN A 362 22.76 28.05 -17.32
C GLN A 362 23.86 29.08 -17.09
N ALA A 363 24.24 29.87 -18.09
CA ALA A 363 25.20 30.96 -17.92
C ALA A 363 24.72 31.96 -16.86
N ARG A 364 23.42 32.29 -16.85
CA ARG A 364 22.81 33.15 -15.83
C ARG A 364 22.89 32.54 -14.43
N ARG A 365 22.62 31.24 -14.30
CA ARG A 365 22.74 30.51 -13.04
C ARG A 365 24.18 30.51 -12.51
N VAL A 366 25.18 30.33 -13.38
CA VAL A 366 26.60 30.37 -13.02
C VAL A 366 26.99 31.77 -12.56
N ALA A 367 26.52 32.81 -13.26
CA ALA A 367 26.72 34.20 -12.86
C ALA A 367 26.10 34.48 -11.48
N ASP A 368 24.87 34.03 -11.24
CA ASP A 368 24.19 34.24 -9.95
C ASP A 368 24.93 33.57 -8.79
N ILE A 369 25.39 32.32 -8.97
CA ILE A 369 26.14 31.60 -7.93
C ILE A 369 27.50 32.29 -7.66
N THR A 370 28.19 32.71 -8.72
CA THR A 370 29.50 33.39 -8.60
C THR A 370 29.36 34.74 -7.90
N ARG A 371 28.31 35.50 -8.25
CA ARG A 371 27.97 36.78 -7.60
C ARG A 371 27.59 36.59 -6.14
N ALA A 372 26.76 35.60 -5.82
CA ALA A 372 26.37 35.30 -4.45
C ALA A 372 27.58 34.92 -3.59
N CYS A 373 28.47 34.06 -4.09
CA CYS A 373 29.71 33.69 -3.41
C CYS A 373 30.56 34.91 -3.03
N TRP A 374 30.69 35.87 -3.97
CA TRP A 374 31.45 37.09 -3.76
C TRP A 374 30.77 38.04 -2.75
N LEU A 375 29.45 38.23 -2.84
CA LEU A 375 28.68 39.05 -1.91
C LEU A 375 28.72 38.52 -0.48
N ASP A 376 28.50 37.22 -0.32
CA ASP A 376 28.47 36.53 0.97
C ASP A 376 29.87 36.21 1.52
N SER A 377 30.94 36.46 0.74
CA SER A 377 32.34 36.18 1.08
C SER A 377 32.56 34.73 1.54
N THR A 378 31.91 33.79 0.83
CA THR A 378 31.96 32.38 1.20
C THR A 378 33.30 31.76 0.84
N HIS A 379 33.82 30.87 1.69
CA HIS A 379 35.09 30.19 1.43
C HIS A 379 34.98 29.04 0.42
N THR A 380 33.78 28.78 -0.13
CA THR A 380 33.52 27.63 -1.02
C THR A 380 32.66 28.04 -2.21
N LEU A 381 33.19 27.84 -3.42
CA LEU A 381 32.47 28.06 -4.67
C LEU A 381 32.15 26.72 -5.35
N ARG A 382 30.87 26.50 -5.70
CA ARG A 382 30.41 25.29 -6.39
C ARG A 382 29.69 25.64 -7.68
N LEU A 383 30.23 25.24 -8.82
CA LEU A 383 29.69 25.51 -10.14
C LEU A 383 29.29 24.20 -10.84
N SER A 384 28.10 24.17 -11.45
CA SER A 384 27.63 23.07 -12.30
C SER A 384 27.12 23.65 -13.61
N LEU A 385 27.88 23.44 -14.69
CA LEU A 385 27.77 24.24 -15.92
C LEU A 385 27.03 23.55 -17.08
N ASN A 386 26.69 22.25 -17.00
CA ASN A 386 25.95 21.52 -18.04
C ASN A 386 26.50 21.75 -19.48
N LYS A 387 27.82 21.68 -19.65
CA LYS A 387 28.63 21.94 -20.85
C LYS A 387 28.74 23.41 -21.28
N ALA A 388 28.42 24.37 -20.42
CA ALA A 388 28.76 25.78 -20.64
C ALA A 388 30.25 26.05 -20.35
N PRO A 389 30.90 26.99 -21.06
CA PRO A 389 32.27 27.40 -20.77
C PRO A 389 32.35 28.16 -19.43
N LEU A 390 33.53 28.18 -18.81
CA LEU A 390 33.78 28.96 -17.61
C LEU A 390 33.87 30.47 -17.94
N PRO A 391 33.41 31.36 -17.04
CA PRO A 391 33.54 32.80 -17.24
C PRO A 391 35.00 33.24 -17.06
N PRO A 392 35.58 34.07 -17.95
CA PRO A 392 36.88 34.67 -17.70
C PRO A 392 36.74 35.75 -16.62
N LEU A 393 37.19 35.45 -15.40
CA LEU A 393 37.10 36.36 -14.25
C LEU A 393 38.48 36.91 -13.87
N ASN A 394 38.51 38.22 -13.60
CA ASN A 394 39.69 38.90 -13.05
C ASN A 394 39.39 39.56 -11.69
N ALA A 395 38.18 39.34 -11.15
CA ALA A 395 37.80 39.80 -9.82
C ALA A 395 38.56 38.98 -8.74
N ASP A 396 38.77 39.60 -7.58
CA ASP A 396 39.49 38.97 -6.47
C ASP A 396 38.62 37.94 -5.73
N PHE A 397 39.03 36.66 -5.80
CA PHE A 397 38.47 35.55 -5.06
C PHE A 397 39.47 34.91 -4.06
N SER A 398 40.45 35.68 -3.58
CA SER A 398 41.46 35.23 -2.61
C SER A 398 40.92 34.65 -1.29
N HIS A 399 39.65 34.95 -0.95
CA HIS A 399 38.94 34.42 0.21
C HIS A 399 38.42 32.97 0.00
N VAL A 400 38.33 32.50 -1.23
CA VAL A 400 37.83 31.16 -1.55
C VAL A 400 38.92 30.11 -1.34
N LYS A 401 38.63 29.11 -0.50
CA LYS A 401 39.53 27.99 -0.17
C LYS A 401 39.16 26.69 -0.87
N SER A 402 37.90 26.53 -1.27
CA SER A 402 37.39 25.31 -1.91
C SER A 402 36.65 25.64 -3.19
N LEU A 403 37.07 25.04 -4.30
CA LEU A 403 36.47 25.24 -5.62
C LEU A 403 36.00 23.90 -6.19
N PHE A 404 34.72 23.83 -6.56
CA PHE A 404 34.11 22.68 -7.21
C PHE A 404 33.56 23.08 -8.57
N ILE A 405 33.98 22.42 -9.63
CA ILE A 405 33.56 22.67 -11.00
C ILE A 405 33.08 21.34 -11.60
N ASN A 406 31.78 21.26 -11.90
CA ASN A 406 31.17 20.09 -12.49
C ASN A 406 30.65 20.40 -13.90
N THR A 407 30.85 19.50 -14.86
CA THR A 407 30.25 19.54 -16.19
C THR A 407 30.54 20.83 -16.99
N ALA A 408 31.73 21.40 -16.86
CA ALA A 408 32.12 22.57 -17.68
C ALA A 408 32.55 22.16 -19.10
N ALA A 409 32.34 23.02 -20.09
CA ALA A 409 33.09 22.93 -21.34
C ALA A 409 34.45 23.59 -21.13
N TRP A 410 35.51 22.78 -21.02
CA TRP A 410 36.85 23.30 -20.80
C TRP A 410 37.35 24.07 -22.03
N SER A 411 37.82 25.30 -21.83
CA SER A 411 38.35 26.19 -22.87
C SER A 411 39.62 26.89 -22.36
N GLY A 412 40.29 27.69 -23.20
CA GLY A 412 41.44 28.50 -22.77
C GLY A 412 41.12 29.52 -21.67
N ASP A 413 39.85 29.93 -21.53
CA ASP A 413 39.39 30.85 -20.49
C ASP A 413 39.35 30.20 -19.09
N ALA A 414 39.37 28.86 -19.02
CA ALA A 414 39.38 28.13 -17.76
C ALA A 414 40.65 28.38 -16.94
N ASP A 415 41.79 28.59 -17.59
CA ASP A 415 43.06 28.89 -16.91
C ASP A 415 43.04 30.30 -16.32
N ILE A 416 42.41 31.26 -17.00
CA ILE A 416 42.18 32.62 -16.49
C ILE A 416 41.28 32.55 -15.27
N PHE A 417 40.17 31.80 -15.36
CA PHE A 417 39.26 31.59 -14.25
C PHE A 417 39.96 30.97 -13.03
N LEU A 418 40.73 29.89 -13.21
CA LEU A 418 41.45 29.24 -12.11
C LEU A 418 42.51 30.15 -11.47
N SER A 419 43.10 31.07 -12.25
CA SER A 419 44.10 32.03 -11.74
C SER A 419 43.52 33.07 -10.76
N ALA A 420 42.19 33.28 -10.76
CA ALA A 420 41.52 34.15 -9.81
C ALA A 420 41.48 33.60 -8.36
N PHE A 421 41.89 32.34 -8.15
CA PHE A 421 41.80 31.61 -6.88
C PHE A 421 43.19 31.17 -6.34
N PRO A 422 44.04 32.10 -5.87
CA PRO A 422 45.42 31.79 -5.50
C PRO A 422 45.58 30.97 -4.20
N ASN A 423 44.58 30.96 -3.31
CA ASN A 423 44.66 30.38 -1.96
C ASN A 423 43.87 29.06 -1.81
N LEU A 424 43.68 28.31 -2.90
CA LEU A 424 42.90 27.06 -2.86
C LEU A 424 43.57 25.96 -2.04
N GLU A 425 42.81 25.40 -1.10
CA GLU A 425 43.13 24.21 -0.33
C GLU A 425 42.47 22.96 -0.94
N ARG A 426 41.33 23.13 -1.63
CA ARG A 426 40.59 22.04 -2.28
C ARG A 426 40.13 22.43 -3.68
N LEU A 427 40.48 21.61 -4.67
CA LEU A 427 40.06 21.76 -6.06
C LEU A 427 39.41 20.48 -6.55
N VAL A 428 38.17 20.59 -7.03
CA VAL A 428 37.41 19.49 -7.63
C VAL A 428 36.95 19.89 -9.02
N ILE A 429 37.36 19.14 -10.05
CA ILE A 429 36.99 19.33 -11.45
C ILE A 429 36.45 18.00 -12.00
N ASN A 430 35.15 17.92 -12.25
CA ASN A 430 34.47 16.66 -12.55
C ASN A 430 33.63 16.75 -13.83
N HIS A 431 33.70 15.75 -14.72
CA HIS A 431 32.95 15.70 -15.99
C HIS A 431 33.19 16.91 -16.92
N CYS A 432 34.37 17.51 -16.90
CA CYS A 432 34.67 18.71 -17.68
C CYS A 432 35.37 18.43 -19.03
N GLY A 433 35.68 17.17 -19.32
CA GLY A 433 36.38 16.80 -20.55
C GLY A 433 37.84 17.29 -20.60
N LEU A 434 38.46 17.52 -19.45
CA LEU A 434 39.84 17.98 -19.32
C LEU A 434 40.81 16.97 -19.96
N GLU A 435 41.58 17.37 -20.96
CA GLU A 435 42.54 16.49 -21.69
C GLU A 435 43.98 16.59 -21.13
N ALA A 436 44.38 17.76 -20.65
CA ALA A 436 45.71 18.03 -20.08
C ALA A 436 45.57 18.73 -18.72
N LEU A 437 46.60 18.66 -17.88
CA LEU A 437 46.59 19.30 -16.57
C LEU A 437 46.63 20.85 -16.73
N PRO A 438 45.69 21.61 -16.13
CA PRO A 438 45.68 23.07 -16.19
C PRO A 438 46.97 23.69 -15.65
N ALA A 439 47.54 24.64 -16.38
CA ALA A 439 48.81 25.28 -16.00
C ALA A 439 48.80 25.92 -14.59
N PRO A 440 47.71 26.59 -14.15
CA PRO A 440 47.66 27.21 -12.82
C PRO A 440 47.85 26.25 -11.64
N ILE A 441 47.56 24.95 -11.79
CA ILE A 441 47.70 23.95 -10.72
C ILE A 441 49.15 23.85 -10.23
N SER A 442 50.13 24.10 -11.10
CA SER A 442 51.55 24.09 -10.75
C SER A 442 51.94 25.14 -9.70
N ALA A 443 51.19 26.24 -9.59
CA ALA A 443 51.41 27.32 -8.64
C ALA A 443 50.57 27.20 -7.35
N MET A 444 49.65 26.24 -7.28
CA MET A 444 48.71 26.07 -6.15
C MET A 444 49.32 25.23 -5.02
N HIS A 445 50.39 25.72 -4.38
CA HIS A 445 51.14 24.98 -3.35
C HIS A 445 50.38 24.73 -2.04
N ASN A 446 49.23 25.37 -1.83
CA ASN A 446 48.36 25.20 -0.67
C ASN A 446 47.34 24.05 -0.83
N LEU A 447 47.32 23.36 -1.97
CA LEU A 447 46.38 22.28 -2.22
C LEU A 447 46.60 21.10 -1.26
N VAL A 448 45.53 20.77 -0.54
CA VAL A 448 45.40 19.60 0.35
C VAL A 448 44.62 18.49 -0.34
N ASN A 449 43.62 18.84 -1.15
CA ASN A 449 42.78 17.87 -1.87
C ASN A 449 42.62 18.27 -3.34
N LEU A 450 42.97 17.35 -4.23
CA LEU A 450 42.83 17.51 -5.67
C LEU A 450 42.01 16.36 -6.25
N ASP A 451 40.86 16.69 -6.82
CA ASP A 451 39.95 15.74 -7.48
C ASP A 451 39.71 16.16 -8.93
N LEU A 452 40.14 15.30 -9.87
CA LEU A 452 40.01 15.47 -11.32
C LEU A 452 39.23 14.29 -11.94
N VAL A 453 38.28 13.70 -11.20
CA VAL A 453 37.53 12.50 -11.61
C VAL A 453 36.64 12.73 -12.85
N ASN A 454 36.41 11.68 -13.65
CA ASN A 454 35.56 11.68 -14.85
C ASN A 454 35.97 12.73 -15.90
N ASN A 455 37.25 12.78 -16.25
CA ASN A 455 37.75 13.62 -17.33
C ASN A 455 38.37 12.77 -18.45
N ARG A 456 39.19 13.38 -19.30
CA ARG A 456 39.93 12.70 -20.39
C ARG A 456 41.43 12.93 -20.24
N LEU A 457 41.88 13.08 -19.00
CA LEU A 457 43.23 13.52 -18.68
C LEU A 457 44.25 12.50 -19.18
N GLN A 458 45.27 12.97 -19.91
CA GLN A 458 46.43 12.18 -20.31
C GLN A 458 47.68 12.81 -19.68
N LEU A 459 48.42 12.03 -18.90
CA LEU A 459 49.63 12.51 -18.23
C LEU A 459 50.87 12.16 -19.06
N THR A 460 51.65 13.19 -19.38
CA THR A 460 53.02 13.07 -19.87
C THR A 460 53.96 12.93 -18.65
N LYS A 461 55.21 12.55 -18.87
CA LYS A 461 56.20 12.46 -17.77
C LYS A 461 56.37 13.80 -17.04
N ASP A 462 56.33 14.91 -17.78
CA ASP A 462 56.50 16.24 -17.22
C ASP A 462 55.27 16.66 -16.40
N SER A 463 54.04 16.38 -16.87
CA SER A 463 52.82 16.71 -16.11
C SER A 463 52.61 15.78 -14.91
N ALA A 464 53.04 14.52 -14.99
CA ALA A 464 53.08 13.61 -13.84
C ALA A 464 54.05 14.08 -12.74
N ALA A 465 55.18 14.70 -13.12
CA ALA A 465 56.16 15.23 -12.19
C ALA A 465 55.64 16.46 -11.41
N ILE A 466 54.72 17.25 -11.98
CA ILE A 466 54.12 18.41 -11.28
C ILE A 466 53.44 17.98 -9.99
N PHE A 467 52.76 16.82 -9.96
CA PHE A 467 52.11 16.33 -8.74
C PHE A 467 53.11 16.10 -7.60
N SER A 468 54.35 15.68 -7.89
CA SER A 468 55.38 15.49 -6.86
C SER A 468 55.79 16.80 -6.15
N THR A 469 55.55 17.96 -6.78
CA THR A 469 55.82 19.28 -6.18
C THR A 469 54.76 19.71 -5.16
N LEU A 470 53.57 19.09 -5.18
CA LEU A 470 52.44 19.38 -4.29
C LEU A 470 52.56 18.62 -2.96
N SER A 471 53.57 18.99 -2.16
CA SER A 471 53.91 18.26 -0.92
C SER A 471 52.85 18.28 0.19
N GLN A 472 51.88 19.20 0.14
CA GLN A 472 50.78 19.33 1.11
C GLN A 472 49.57 18.42 0.84
N LEU A 473 49.59 17.68 -0.28
CA LEU A 473 48.44 16.89 -0.70
C LEU A 473 48.17 15.71 0.25
N GLU A 474 46.94 15.63 0.75
CA GLU A 474 46.41 14.53 1.56
C GLU A 474 45.53 13.59 0.75
N ALA A 475 44.84 14.10 -0.27
CA ALA A 475 43.94 13.32 -1.11
C ALA A 475 44.11 13.67 -2.60
N ILE A 476 44.27 12.64 -3.43
CA ILE A 476 44.30 12.77 -4.89
C ILE A 476 43.30 11.81 -5.52
N ASN A 477 42.46 12.34 -6.39
CA ASN A 477 41.50 11.55 -7.17
C ASN A 477 41.68 11.84 -8.66
N LEU A 478 42.15 10.86 -9.41
CA LEU A 478 42.23 10.90 -10.88
C LEU A 478 41.34 9.82 -11.51
N GLY A 479 40.38 9.28 -10.77
CA GLY A 479 39.52 8.19 -11.21
C GLY A 479 38.73 8.51 -12.50
N ASN A 480 38.31 7.48 -13.22
CA ASN A 480 37.54 7.60 -14.47
C ASN A 480 38.21 8.50 -15.53
N ASN A 481 39.54 8.39 -15.67
CA ASN A 481 40.32 8.98 -16.75
C ASN A 481 40.96 7.86 -17.58
N PRO A 482 40.21 7.18 -18.48
CA PRO A 482 40.60 5.87 -19.04
C PRO A 482 41.86 5.88 -19.94
N ALA A 483 42.38 7.07 -20.27
CA ALA A 483 43.58 7.28 -21.08
C ALA A 483 44.73 7.93 -20.28
N LEU A 484 44.74 7.80 -18.94
CA LEU A 484 45.70 8.50 -18.08
C LEU A 484 47.17 8.23 -18.47
N GLY A 485 47.49 6.99 -18.86
CA GLY A 485 48.82 6.60 -19.31
C GLY A 485 49.80 6.46 -18.14
N SER A 486 50.58 7.51 -17.88
CA SER A 486 51.60 7.51 -16.82
C SER A 486 50.98 7.78 -15.44
N THR A 487 51.45 7.09 -14.40
CA THR A 487 51.03 7.34 -13.01
C THR A 487 51.93 8.41 -12.36
N PRO A 488 51.38 9.27 -11.46
CA PRO A 488 52.19 10.17 -10.65
C PRO A 488 53.14 9.40 -9.71
N ASP A 489 54.30 9.99 -9.41
CA ASP A 489 55.15 9.51 -8.32
C ASP A 489 54.67 10.09 -6.98
N PHE A 490 54.23 9.21 -6.07
CA PHE A 490 53.69 9.58 -4.77
C PHE A 490 54.77 9.74 -3.68
N SER A 491 56.04 9.52 -4.01
CA SER A 491 57.16 9.61 -3.04
C SER A 491 57.19 10.96 -2.31
N GLY A 492 57.08 12.08 -3.04
CA GLY A 492 57.13 13.45 -2.52
C GLY A 492 55.94 13.91 -1.66
N MET A 493 54.80 13.20 -1.69
CA MET A 493 53.58 13.58 -0.98
C MET A 493 53.58 12.98 0.44
N SER A 494 54.20 13.67 1.40
CA SER A 494 54.40 13.14 2.75
C SER A 494 53.12 12.93 3.59
N ARG A 495 52.04 13.65 3.27
CA ARG A 495 50.76 13.63 4.04
C ARG A 495 49.65 12.81 3.39
N LEU A 496 49.98 12.03 2.36
CA LEU A 496 49.00 11.33 1.54
C LEU A 496 48.22 10.28 2.35
N ARG A 497 46.89 10.41 2.35
CA ARG A 497 45.93 9.52 3.02
C ARG A 497 44.99 8.83 2.04
N GLN A 498 44.72 9.44 0.89
CA GLN A 498 43.77 8.92 -0.10
C GLN A 498 44.32 9.03 -1.53
N VAL A 499 44.27 7.91 -2.26
CA VAL A 499 44.66 7.82 -3.67
C VAL A 499 43.56 7.11 -4.43
N LEU A 500 42.90 7.78 -5.35
CA LEU A 500 41.84 7.20 -6.18
C LEU A 500 42.29 7.24 -7.65
N LEU A 501 42.55 6.06 -8.21
CA LEU A 501 43.00 5.83 -9.58
C LEU A 501 42.13 4.80 -10.29
N ASN A 502 40.89 4.61 -9.85
CA ASN A 502 39.98 3.65 -10.44
C ASN A 502 39.62 3.99 -11.89
N ASN A 503 39.51 2.99 -12.77
CA ASN A 503 39.12 3.18 -14.17
C ASN A 503 39.99 4.24 -14.91
N THR A 504 41.30 4.19 -14.70
CA THR A 504 42.29 5.06 -15.36
C THR A 504 43.02 4.39 -16.50
N GLY A 505 42.86 3.07 -16.64
CA GLY A 505 43.50 2.27 -17.68
C GLY A 505 44.98 1.98 -17.42
N ILE A 506 45.47 2.25 -16.20
CA ILE A 506 46.87 2.03 -15.84
C ILE A 506 47.24 0.55 -15.93
N GLU A 507 48.44 0.29 -16.47
CA GLU A 507 48.98 -1.08 -16.64
C GLU A 507 50.08 -1.41 -15.62
N GLN A 508 50.69 -0.38 -15.02
CA GLN A 508 51.78 -0.50 -14.06
C GLN A 508 51.34 -0.07 -12.66
N TRP A 509 51.90 -0.72 -11.64
CA TRP A 509 51.66 -0.37 -10.24
C TRP A 509 52.23 1.03 -9.93
N PRO A 510 51.50 1.92 -9.20
CA PRO A 510 52.00 3.25 -8.90
C PRO A 510 53.19 3.25 -7.93
N SER A 511 54.18 4.10 -8.19
CA SER A 511 55.39 4.23 -7.38
C SER A 511 55.18 5.03 -6.10
N GLY A 512 55.93 4.71 -5.03
CA GLY A 512 55.97 5.51 -3.80
C GLY A 512 54.88 5.21 -2.76
N LEU A 513 54.01 4.21 -3.00
CA LEU A 513 52.97 3.80 -2.06
C LEU A 513 53.48 2.99 -0.86
N GLN A 514 54.62 2.29 -0.99
CA GLN A 514 55.13 1.38 0.04
C GLN A 514 55.57 2.09 1.34
N ASP A 515 55.93 3.37 1.26
CA ASP A 515 56.46 4.15 2.38
C ASP A 515 55.38 5.07 3.01
N LYS A 516 54.10 4.77 2.78
CA LYS A 516 52.95 5.61 3.21
C LYS A 516 51.98 4.82 4.12
N PRO A 517 52.35 4.54 5.38
CA PRO A 517 51.54 3.73 6.29
C PRO A 517 50.22 4.39 6.72
N ASP A 518 50.07 5.70 6.53
CA ASP A 518 48.88 6.48 6.88
C ASP A 518 47.80 6.49 5.78
N LEU A 519 48.00 5.72 4.69
CA LEU A 519 46.99 5.55 3.64
C LEU A 519 45.74 4.86 4.20
N ILE A 520 44.61 5.53 4.03
CA ILE A 520 43.29 5.08 4.46
C ILE A 520 42.54 4.44 3.27
N ILE A 521 42.72 5.00 2.08
CA ILE A 521 42.03 4.53 0.86
C ILE A 521 43.01 4.58 -0.32
N VAL A 522 43.15 3.46 -1.02
CA VAL A 522 43.89 3.36 -2.29
C VAL A 522 43.00 2.63 -3.29
N ASP A 523 42.29 3.33 -4.16
CA ASP A 523 41.42 2.70 -5.15
C ASP A 523 42.14 2.52 -6.49
N LEU A 524 42.53 1.29 -6.80
CA LEU A 524 43.13 0.91 -8.09
C LEU A 524 42.19 0.05 -8.92
N SER A 525 40.88 0.07 -8.62
CA SER A 525 39.90 -0.80 -9.26
C SER A 525 39.68 -0.48 -10.75
N ASN A 526 39.16 -1.42 -11.52
CA ASN A 526 38.78 -1.29 -12.93
C ASN A 526 39.93 -0.82 -13.85
N ASN A 527 41.15 -1.27 -13.58
CA ASN A 527 42.33 -0.95 -14.36
C ASN A 527 42.83 -2.14 -15.19
N ARG A 528 44.04 -2.02 -15.76
CA ARG A 528 44.68 -3.05 -16.60
C ARG A 528 45.90 -3.67 -15.91
N LEU A 529 45.95 -3.64 -14.58
CA LEU A 529 47.01 -4.24 -13.80
C LEU A 529 47.01 -5.76 -14.02
N LYS A 530 48.20 -6.32 -14.28
CA LYS A 530 48.40 -7.77 -14.50
C LYS A 530 49.09 -8.45 -13.32
N GLU A 531 49.84 -7.69 -12.54
CA GLU A 531 50.60 -8.17 -11.39
C GLU A 531 50.68 -7.09 -10.31
N VAL A 532 50.82 -7.56 -9.07
CA VAL A 532 51.16 -6.75 -7.91
C VAL A 532 52.65 -6.96 -7.61
N PRO A 533 53.43 -5.91 -7.29
CA PRO A 533 54.84 -6.05 -6.96
C PRO A 533 55.06 -6.99 -5.78
N SER A 534 56.16 -7.76 -5.78
CA SER A 534 56.46 -8.74 -4.73
C SER A 534 56.57 -8.12 -3.34
N THR A 535 56.98 -6.86 -3.24
CA THR A 535 57.01 -6.11 -1.98
C THR A 535 55.64 -6.04 -1.30
N PHE A 536 54.54 -6.00 -2.07
CA PHE A 536 53.18 -5.96 -1.51
C PHE A 536 52.57 -7.36 -1.27
N LEU A 537 53.15 -8.44 -1.80
CA LEU A 537 52.65 -9.81 -1.63
C LEU A 537 53.49 -10.68 -0.69
N ASP A 538 54.79 -10.45 -0.65
CA ASP A 538 55.75 -11.17 0.18
C ASP A 538 56.77 -10.21 0.84
N PRO A 539 56.31 -9.29 1.71
CA PRO A 539 57.21 -8.39 2.41
C PRO A 539 58.04 -9.12 3.48
N PRO A 540 59.23 -8.58 3.82
CA PRO A 540 59.97 -9.00 5.01
C PRO A 540 59.12 -8.85 6.28
N ALA A 541 59.39 -9.68 7.29
CA ALA A 541 58.62 -9.69 8.54
C ALA A 541 58.55 -8.32 9.22
N GLU A 542 59.62 -7.52 9.15
CA GLU A 542 59.70 -6.17 9.72
C GLU A 542 58.77 -5.16 9.02
N GLN A 543 58.44 -5.37 7.75
CA GLN A 543 57.61 -4.48 6.94
C GLN A 543 56.18 -5.01 6.75
N LEU A 544 55.92 -6.27 7.15
CA LEU A 544 54.64 -6.95 6.94
C LEU A 544 53.45 -6.16 7.48
N LEU A 545 53.56 -5.57 8.69
CA LEU A 545 52.45 -4.82 9.29
C LEU A 545 52.17 -3.50 8.55
N ALA A 546 53.21 -2.77 8.15
CA ALA A 546 53.07 -1.50 7.42
C ALA A 546 52.43 -1.74 6.04
N ILE A 547 52.91 -2.75 5.32
CA ILE A 547 52.39 -3.12 3.99
C ILE A 547 50.99 -3.74 4.09
N ALA A 548 50.70 -4.51 5.15
CA ALA A 548 49.35 -5.01 5.40
C ALA A 548 48.32 -3.89 5.62
N ARG A 549 48.70 -2.77 6.26
CA ARG A 549 47.82 -1.60 6.39
C ARG A 549 47.55 -0.95 5.04
N VAL A 550 48.58 -0.77 4.21
CA VAL A 550 48.43 -0.23 2.85
C VAL A 550 47.55 -1.15 1.99
N ASN A 551 47.80 -2.46 2.02
CA ASN A 551 46.99 -3.44 1.30
C ASN A 551 45.54 -3.48 1.81
N ALA A 552 45.29 -3.40 3.12
CA ALA A 552 43.92 -3.34 3.66
C ALA A 552 43.13 -2.13 3.14
N ALA A 553 43.82 -1.01 2.89
CA ALA A 553 43.27 0.19 2.27
C ALA A 553 43.14 0.11 0.73
N THR A 554 43.75 -0.89 0.08
CA THR A 554 43.87 -0.96 -1.38
C THR A 554 42.76 -1.78 -2.03
N GLN A 555 42.02 -1.21 -2.99
CA GLN A 555 41.01 -1.86 -3.82
C GLN A 555 41.59 -2.28 -5.17
N LEU A 556 41.39 -3.55 -5.55
CA LEU A 556 41.95 -4.13 -6.78
C LEU A 556 40.90 -4.74 -7.72
N ASP A 557 39.61 -4.62 -7.39
CA ASP A 557 38.53 -5.18 -8.19
C ASP A 557 38.55 -4.66 -9.64
N GLY A 558 38.09 -5.42 -10.62
CA GLY A 558 38.04 -5.05 -12.05
C GLY A 558 39.37 -5.12 -12.83
N ASN A 559 40.45 -5.66 -12.23
CA ASN A 559 41.76 -5.80 -12.88
C ASN A 559 41.97 -7.17 -13.56
N ARG A 560 42.90 -7.23 -14.53
CA ARG A 560 43.14 -8.42 -15.37
C ARG A 560 44.24 -9.34 -14.83
N PHE A 561 44.10 -9.77 -13.58
CA PHE A 561 45.01 -10.77 -13.00
C PHE A 561 44.85 -12.14 -13.67
N ALA A 562 45.94 -12.90 -13.77
CA ALA A 562 45.91 -14.26 -14.34
C ALA A 562 45.06 -15.23 -13.51
N ALA A 563 44.50 -16.27 -14.13
CA ALA A 563 43.75 -17.30 -13.43
C ALA A 563 44.64 -18.00 -12.37
N GLY A 564 44.14 -18.10 -11.14
CA GLY A 564 44.88 -18.68 -10.00
C GLY A 564 45.71 -17.67 -9.18
N TYR A 565 45.77 -16.39 -9.57
CA TYR A 565 46.47 -15.35 -8.81
C TYR A 565 45.87 -15.15 -7.40
N GLY A 566 44.58 -15.47 -7.21
CA GLY A 566 43.89 -15.47 -5.92
C GLY A 566 44.61 -16.27 -4.82
N LYS A 567 45.39 -17.30 -5.16
CA LYS A 567 46.18 -18.06 -4.18
C LYS A 567 47.26 -17.18 -3.51
N LYS A 568 47.90 -16.29 -4.26
CA LYS A 568 48.94 -15.38 -3.73
C LYS A 568 48.34 -14.38 -2.73
N PHE A 569 47.14 -13.86 -3.02
CA PHE A 569 46.42 -13.00 -2.08
C PHE A 569 46.03 -13.77 -0.82
N ASP A 570 45.56 -15.02 -0.96
CA ASP A 570 45.15 -15.84 0.17
C ASP A 570 46.34 -16.24 1.06
N ASP A 571 47.50 -16.57 0.46
CA ASP A 571 48.75 -16.86 1.18
C ASP A 571 49.26 -15.62 1.96
N PHE A 572 49.16 -14.42 1.37
CA PHE A 572 49.47 -13.16 2.04
C PHE A 572 48.53 -12.93 3.23
N TRP A 573 47.22 -13.00 3.03
CA TRP A 573 46.23 -12.80 4.10
C TRP A 573 46.33 -13.85 5.20
N ARG A 574 46.73 -15.08 4.88
CA ARG A 574 47.02 -16.12 5.86
C ARG A 574 48.21 -15.74 6.74
N ARG A 575 49.29 -15.18 6.19
CA ARG A 575 50.41 -14.65 6.99
C ARG A 575 49.97 -13.49 7.86
N VAL A 576 49.24 -12.53 7.30
CA VAL A 576 48.70 -11.38 8.06
C VAL A 576 47.80 -11.84 9.21
N SER A 577 47.02 -12.90 9.03
CA SER A 577 46.14 -13.45 10.09
C SER A 577 46.86 -13.81 11.38
N THR A 578 48.16 -14.16 11.30
CA THR A 578 48.97 -14.52 12.46
C THR A 578 49.52 -13.33 13.23
N VAL A 579 49.60 -12.16 12.60
CA VAL A 579 50.24 -10.94 13.16
C VAL A 579 49.23 -9.83 13.45
N ALA A 580 48.22 -9.67 12.58
CA ALA A 580 47.22 -8.60 12.62
C ALA A 580 45.84 -9.11 12.12
N PRO A 581 45.17 -9.99 12.88
CA PRO A 581 43.90 -10.59 12.49
C PRO A 581 42.74 -9.59 12.33
N GLU A 582 42.88 -8.38 12.86
CA GLU A 582 41.94 -7.27 12.69
C GLU A 582 41.88 -6.73 11.25
N LEU A 583 42.95 -6.87 10.47
CA LEU A 583 43.00 -6.35 9.10
C LEU A 583 42.21 -7.21 8.10
N LEU A 584 41.89 -8.47 8.46
CA LEU A 584 41.17 -9.45 7.62
C LEU A 584 39.71 -9.09 7.33
N THR A 585 39.13 -8.13 8.05
CA THR A 585 37.74 -7.71 7.85
C THR A 585 37.53 -6.95 6.54
N HIS A 586 38.60 -6.43 5.94
CA HIS A 586 38.56 -5.61 4.74
C HIS A 586 38.51 -6.47 3.47
N THR A 587 37.70 -6.03 2.50
CA THR A 587 37.30 -6.80 1.30
C THR A 587 38.17 -6.53 0.07
N ASN A 588 39.14 -5.63 0.17
CA ASN A 588 39.50 -4.78 -0.98
C ASN A 588 40.72 -5.27 -1.79
N PHE A 589 41.70 -5.92 -1.15
CA PHE A 589 42.92 -6.39 -1.81
C PHE A 589 42.82 -7.88 -2.12
N ASP A 590 42.04 -8.19 -3.15
CA ASP A 590 41.88 -9.53 -3.71
C ASP A 590 41.56 -9.44 -5.21
N SER A 591 41.50 -10.58 -5.88
CA SER A 591 40.95 -10.68 -7.24
C SER A 591 39.43 -10.84 -7.23
N ASP A 592 38.73 -10.21 -8.18
CA ASP A 592 37.25 -10.23 -8.39
C ASP A 592 36.55 -11.60 -8.31
N ASN A 593 37.33 -12.66 -8.51
CA ASN A 593 36.84 -14.03 -8.64
C ASN A 593 37.53 -14.97 -7.65
N SER A 594 38.06 -14.44 -6.55
CA SER A 594 38.60 -15.25 -5.47
C SER A 594 37.50 -16.12 -4.85
N VAL A 595 37.90 -17.27 -4.30
CA VAL A 595 36.96 -18.21 -3.69
C VAL A 595 36.26 -17.57 -2.48
N ALA A 596 36.96 -16.69 -1.76
CA ALA A 596 36.44 -15.92 -0.64
C ALA A 596 35.37 -14.91 -1.08
N GLN A 597 35.62 -14.14 -2.13
CA GLN A 597 34.63 -13.20 -2.67
C GLN A 597 33.39 -13.92 -3.25
N ARG A 598 33.58 -15.05 -3.95
CA ARG A 598 32.45 -15.87 -4.45
C ARG A 598 31.58 -16.41 -3.32
N TYR A 599 32.20 -16.90 -2.24
CA TYR A 599 31.47 -17.34 -1.05
C TYR A 599 30.74 -16.18 -0.36
N GLN A 600 31.36 -15.00 -0.26
CA GLN A 600 30.72 -13.80 0.31
C GLN A 600 29.50 -13.35 -0.50
N ARG A 601 29.51 -13.45 -1.83
CA ARG A 601 28.33 -13.14 -2.68
C ARG A 601 27.13 -14.04 -2.38
N LEU A 602 27.36 -15.30 -1.98
CA LEU A 602 26.29 -16.21 -1.56
C LEU A 602 25.78 -15.88 -0.15
N PHE A 603 26.67 -15.40 0.73
CA PHE A 603 26.40 -15.11 2.14
C PHE A 603 26.80 -13.67 2.51
N PRO A 604 26.05 -12.65 2.03
CA PRO A 604 26.41 -11.24 2.21
C PRO A 604 26.44 -10.81 3.69
N GLY A 605 25.70 -11.49 4.57
CA GLY A 605 25.75 -11.24 6.02
C GLY A 605 27.07 -11.64 6.70
N LYS A 606 27.97 -12.36 6.03
CA LYS A 606 29.29 -12.74 6.57
C LYS A 606 30.36 -11.75 6.14
N ASN A 607 31.18 -11.31 7.09
CA ASN A 607 32.35 -10.48 6.77
C ASN A 607 33.48 -11.32 6.13
N MET A 608 34.43 -10.66 5.47
CA MET A 608 35.51 -11.34 4.73
C MET A 608 36.36 -12.24 5.64
N LYS A 609 36.58 -11.84 6.89
CA LYS A 609 37.29 -12.64 7.89
C LYS A 609 36.58 -13.98 8.13
N GLN A 610 35.27 -13.95 8.42
CA GLN A 610 34.46 -15.16 8.64
C GLN A 610 34.42 -16.05 7.39
N CYS A 611 34.36 -15.45 6.20
CA CYS A 611 34.45 -16.18 4.93
C CYS A 611 35.80 -16.90 4.81
N ARG A 612 36.92 -16.20 5.01
CA ARG A 612 38.27 -16.80 4.92
C ARG A 612 38.51 -17.87 5.98
N GLU A 613 38.16 -17.61 7.24
CA GLU A 613 38.29 -18.58 8.34
C GLU A 613 37.50 -19.88 8.04
N TYR A 614 36.27 -19.75 7.54
CA TYR A 614 35.48 -20.92 7.13
C TYR A 614 36.14 -21.66 5.96
N LEU A 615 36.60 -20.96 4.92
CA LEU A 615 37.23 -21.59 3.78
C LEU A 615 38.58 -22.24 4.14
N TRP A 616 39.34 -21.66 5.06
CA TRP A 616 40.59 -22.22 5.57
C TRP A 616 40.39 -23.41 6.52
N SER A 617 39.20 -23.56 7.11
CA SER A 617 38.85 -24.75 7.91
C SER A 617 38.57 -25.99 7.05
N LEU A 618 38.34 -25.80 5.74
CA LEU A 618 38.08 -26.86 4.78
C LEU A 618 39.38 -27.27 4.08
N ASP A 619 39.48 -28.55 3.68
CA ASP A 619 40.60 -29.03 2.88
C ASP A 619 40.69 -28.27 1.54
N ALA A 620 41.91 -27.92 1.11
CA ALA A 620 42.16 -27.05 -0.04
C ALA A 620 41.47 -27.52 -1.34
N ASP A 621 41.39 -28.83 -1.57
CA ASP A 621 40.73 -29.43 -2.74
C ASP A 621 39.20 -29.42 -2.64
N THR A 622 38.66 -29.32 -1.43
CA THR A 622 37.22 -29.36 -1.14
C THR A 622 36.56 -27.98 -1.22
N VAL A 623 37.32 -26.90 -0.96
CA VAL A 623 36.81 -25.51 -0.94
C VAL A 623 36.11 -25.13 -2.24
N VAL A 624 36.77 -25.32 -3.38
CA VAL A 624 36.24 -24.92 -4.69
C VAL A 624 35.01 -25.73 -5.08
N ILE A 625 34.99 -27.04 -4.74
CA ILE A 625 33.87 -27.93 -5.02
C ILE A 625 32.65 -27.50 -4.21
N LYS A 626 32.83 -27.21 -2.91
CA LYS A 626 31.73 -26.81 -2.03
C LYS A 626 31.11 -25.49 -2.45
N VAL A 627 31.91 -24.47 -2.79
CA VAL A 627 31.39 -23.18 -3.28
C VAL A 627 30.62 -23.35 -4.59
N ARG A 628 31.13 -24.14 -5.54
CA ARG A 628 30.41 -24.42 -6.82
C ARG A 628 29.09 -25.17 -6.61
N SER A 629 28.99 -26.03 -5.59
CA SER A 629 27.71 -26.69 -5.24
C SER A 629 26.70 -25.67 -4.76
N LEU A 630 27.09 -24.80 -3.82
CA LEU A 630 26.22 -23.78 -3.25
C LEU A 630 25.76 -22.75 -4.30
N GLU A 631 26.61 -22.36 -5.25
CA GLU A 631 26.21 -21.50 -6.38
C GLU A 631 25.14 -22.15 -7.25
N ARG A 632 25.27 -23.46 -7.52
CA ARG A 632 24.27 -24.22 -8.30
C ARG A 632 22.95 -24.32 -7.55
N GLU A 633 22.98 -24.68 -6.27
CA GLU A 633 21.81 -24.75 -5.40
C GLU A 633 21.08 -23.40 -5.35
N PHE A 634 21.82 -22.29 -5.12
CA PHE A 634 21.24 -20.95 -5.08
C PHE A 634 20.57 -20.56 -6.40
N LYS A 635 21.20 -20.90 -7.54
CA LYS A 635 20.63 -20.61 -8.86
C LYS A 635 19.34 -21.39 -9.12
N VAL A 636 19.26 -22.65 -8.70
CA VAL A 636 18.04 -23.47 -8.81
C VAL A 636 16.93 -22.91 -7.93
N LEU A 637 17.23 -22.59 -6.66
CA LEU A 637 16.27 -22.00 -5.74
C LEU A 637 15.71 -20.68 -6.28
N LYS A 638 16.59 -19.77 -6.72
CA LYS A 638 16.17 -18.47 -7.23
C LYS A 638 15.22 -18.61 -8.41
N ARG A 639 15.55 -19.47 -9.39
CA ARG A 639 14.67 -19.75 -10.53
C ARG A 639 13.29 -20.27 -10.09
N GLN A 640 13.24 -21.25 -9.21
CA GLN A 640 11.97 -21.84 -8.72
C GLN A 640 11.09 -20.80 -8.01
N LEU A 641 11.70 -19.89 -7.25
CA LEU A 641 10.98 -18.81 -6.57
C LEU A 641 10.51 -17.73 -7.54
N ASP A 642 11.34 -17.33 -8.50
CA ASP A 642 10.98 -16.33 -9.52
C ASP A 642 9.79 -16.85 -10.37
N ASP A 643 9.84 -18.13 -10.77
CA ASP A 643 8.75 -18.79 -11.49
C ASP A 643 7.44 -18.79 -10.67
N TRP A 644 7.51 -19.07 -9.37
CA TRP A 644 6.36 -19.06 -8.47
C TRP A 644 5.81 -17.65 -8.20
N VAL A 645 6.69 -16.65 -8.02
CA VAL A 645 6.29 -15.24 -7.85
C VAL A 645 5.50 -14.78 -9.07
N PHE A 646 5.96 -15.14 -10.26
CA PHE A 646 5.32 -14.86 -11.54
C PHE A 646 3.99 -15.59 -11.69
N SER A 647 3.99 -16.91 -11.49
CA SER A 647 2.89 -17.80 -11.83
C SER A 647 1.74 -17.75 -10.81
N GLY A 648 2.05 -17.53 -9.53
CA GLY A 648 1.08 -17.51 -8.43
C GLY A 648 0.51 -18.86 -8.00
N GLY A 649 0.91 -19.94 -8.66
CA GLY A 649 0.62 -21.31 -8.26
C GLY A 649 1.89 -22.07 -7.89
N GLY A 650 1.81 -22.98 -6.90
CA GLY A 650 2.77 -24.08 -6.78
C GLY A 650 2.88 -24.80 -8.12
N ASN A 651 4.02 -25.44 -8.39
CA ASN A 651 4.48 -25.98 -9.69
C ASN A 651 3.61 -27.10 -10.31
N LEU A 652 2.29 -27.08 -10.11
CA LEU A 652 1.35 -27.71 -11.02
C LEU A 652 1.54 -27.02 -12.37
N GLY A 653 2.28 -27.67 -13.28
CA GLY A 653 2.52 -27.30 -14.68
C GLY A 653 1.22 -27.25 -15.50
N GLY A 654 0.26 -26.48 -15.01
CA GLY A 654 -1.00 -26.14 -15.62
C GLY A 654 -0.91 -24.73 -16.14
N TYR A 655 -1.44 -24.56 -17.34
CA TYR A 655 -1.69 -23.26 -17.93
C TYR A 655 -2.46 -22.35 -16.96
N ILE A 656 -1.91 -21.16 -16.69
CA ILE A 656 -2.57 -20.11 -15.91
C ILE A 656 -3.29 -19.21 -16.90
N ARG A 657 -4.58 -18.97 -16.67
CA ARG A 657 -5.38 -18.07 -17.49
C ARG A 657 -5.07 -16.59 -17.19
N ALA A 658 -5.35 -15.76 -18.18
CA ALA A 658 -5.45 -14.31 -18.09
C ALA A 658 -6.14 -13.75 -16.82
N ASP A 659 -7.33 -14.24 -16.50
CA ASP A 659 -8.11 -13.84 -15.32
C ASP A 659 -7.44 -14.27 -14.00
N GLN A 660 -6.82 -15.44 -14.00
CA GLN A 660 -6.07 -15.96 -12.86
C GLN A 660 -4.78 -15.16 -12.62
N LEU A 661 -4.11 -14.61 -13.65
CA LEU A 661 -2.98 -13.71 -13.43
C LEU A 661 -3.39 -12.37 -12.80
N ALA A 662 -4.54 -11.82 -13.21
CA ALA A 662 -5.09 -10.61 -12.59
C ALA A 662 -5.44 -10.84 -11.11
N LEU A 663 -5.96 -12.03 -10.77
CA LEU A 663 -6.14 -12.46 -9.38
C LEU A 663 -4.79 -12.64 -8.65
N ASN A 664 -3.79 -13.23 -9.32
CA ASN A 664 -2.47 -13.47 -8.75
C ASN A 664 -1.67 -12.18 -8.55
N ALA A 665 -1.96 -11.10 -9.28
CA ALA A 665 -1.35 -9.78 -9.08
C ALA A 665 -1.64 -9.24 -7.67
N GLN A 666 -2.83 -9.53 -7.10
CA GLN A 666 -3.20 -9.09 -5.76
C GLN A 666 -2.34 -9.73 -4.64
N THR A 667 -1.82 -10.93 -4.88
CA THR A 667 -1.01 -11.72 -3.94
C THR A 667 0.48 -11.70 -4.28
N ARG A 668 0.87 -10.95 -5.33
CA ARG A 668 2.26 -10.92 -5.83
C ARG A 668 3.24 -10.31 -4.83
N ALA A 669 2.85 -9.22 -4.16
CA ALA A 669 3.68 -8.59 -3.14
C ALA A 669 3.97 -9.55 -1.96
N ASP A 670 2.97 -10.34 -1.55
CA ASP A 670 3.10 -11.35 -0.50
C ASP A 670 4.04 -12.49 -0.96
N ARG A 671 3.99 -12.89 -2.24
CA ARG A 671 4.92 -13.87 -2.82
C ARG A 671 6.36 -13.37 -2.90
N VAL A 672 6.57 -12.12 -3.31
CA VAL A 672 7.91 -11.50 -3.30
C VAL A 672 8.47 -11.46 -1.88
N THR A 673 7.64 -11.10 -0.90
CA THR A 673 8.01 -11.10 0.52
C THR A 673 8.40 -12.51 0.99
N ALA A 674 7.62 -13.53 0.65
CA ALA A 674 7.95 -14.91 0.97
C ALA A 674 9.21 -15.42 0.26
N SER A 675 9.40 -15.09 -1.02
CA SER A 675 10.61 -15.43 -1.78
C SER A 675 11.86 -14.89 -1.07
N ASN A 676 11.84 -13.63 -0.68
CA ASN A 676 12.92 -13.00 0.06
C ASN A 676 13.19 -13.66 1.41
N LYS A 677 12.14 -14.02 2.16
CA LYS A 677 12.28 -14.75 3.43
C LYS A 677 12.88 -16.15 3.24
N ILE A 678 12.48 -16.88 2.20
CA ILE A 678 13.03 -18.20 1.86
C ILE A 678 14.50 -18.09 1.48
N ILE A 679 14.86 -17.11 0.63
CA ILE A 679 16.26 -16.83 0.25
C ILE A 679 17.12 -16.48 1.47
N SER A 680 16.64 -15.59 2.33
CA SER A 680 17.35 -15.19 3.55
C SER A 680 17.53 -16.37 4.52
N CYS A 681 16.53 -17.23 4.64
CA CYS A 681 16.62 -18.47 5.42
C CYS A 681 17.65 -19.46 4.84
N TRP A 682 17.69 -19.63 3.51
CA TRP A 682 18.73 -20.44 2.85
C TRP A 682 20.14 -19.87 3.11
N ARG A 683 20.27 -18.54 3.08
CA ARG A 683 21.50 -17.81 3.43
C ARG A 683 21.88 -17.85 4.90
N ARG A 684 21.03 -18.43 5.77
CA ARG A 684 21.24 -18.52 7.22
C ARG A 684 21.26 -17.16 7.93
N GLU A 685 20.51 -16.20 7.39
CA GLU A 685 20.38 -14.84 7.94
C GLU A 685 19.16 -14.72 8.88
N GLY A 686 18.34 -15.78 8.97
CA GLY A 686 17.16 -15.83 9.83
C GLY A 686 17.48 -16.03 11.32
N PRO A 687 16.48 -15.84 12.20
CA PRO A 687 16.65 -16.02 13.64
C PRO A 687 16.82 -17.50 14.01
N GLN A 688 17.63 -17.76 15.04
CA GLN A 688 17.77 -19.08 15.65
C GLN A 688 16.57 -19.35 16.57
N ALA A 689 15.87 -20.47 16.35
CA ALA A 689 14.84 -20.94 17.26
C ALA A 689 15.46 -21.69 18.44
N HIS A 690 14.90 -21.46 19.63
CA HIS A 690 15.29 -22.10 20.88
C HIS A 690 14.09 -22.80 21.49
N ALA A 691 14.28 -24.01 22.02
CA ALA A 691 13.28 -24.66 22.85
C ALA A 691 13.11 -23.91 24.19
N HIS A 692 12.07 -24.26 24.95
CA HIS A 692 11.76 -23.62 26.24
C HIS A 692 12.90 -23.74 27.28
N ASP A 693 13.80 -24.72 27.12
CA ASP A 693 15.01 -24.90 27.94
C ASP A 693 16.24 -24.14 27.40
N GLY A 694 16.07 -23.31 26.37
CA GLY A 694 17.12 -22.53 25.73
C GLY A 694 17.94 -23.29 24.68
N THR A 695 17.70 -24.59 24.47
CA THR A 695 18.46 -25.38 23.50
C THR A 695 18.15 -24.95 22.06
N PRO A 696 19.16 -24.71 21.20
CA PRO A 696 18.93 -24.34 19.81
C PRO A 696 18.33 -25.53 19.05
N ILE A 697 17.25 -25.28 18.32
CA ILE A 697 16.55 -26.33 17.54
C ILE A 697 16.71 -26.20 16.03
N GLY A 698 17.30 -25.10 15.56
CA GLY A 698 17.56 -24.77 14.15
C GLY A 698 17.13 -23.34 13.82
N LEU A 699 17.24 -22.95 12.56
CA LEU A 699 16.73 -21.65 12.11
C LEU A 699 15.20 -21.66 12.01
N GLU A 700 14.59 -20.49 12.16
CA GLU A 700 13.15 -20.29 11.97
C GLU A 700 12.85 -19.67 10.61
N LEU A 701 11.91 -20.29 9.89
CA LEU A 701 11.27 -19.72 8.71
C LEU A 701 9.82 -19.37 9.03
N ASP A 702 9.51 -18.08 9.08
CA ASP A 702 8.16 -17.58 9.35
C ASP A 702 7.55 -16.89 8.13
N LEU A 703 6.62 -17.57 7.47
CA LEU A 703 5.84 -17.06 6.34
C LEU A 703 4.40 -16.69 6.75
N SER A 704 4.11 -16.60 8.05
CA SER A 704 2.77 -16.37 8.57
C SER A 704 2.21 -15.01 8.14
N ASN A 705 0.88 -14.93 8.05
CA ASN A 705 0.10 -13.74 7.67
C ASN A 705 0.34 -13.22 6.24
N LEU A 706 0.95 -14.03 5.38
CA LEU A 706 1.06 -13.75 3.94
C LEU A 706 -0.07 -14.45 3.20
N ARG A 707 -0.80 -13.75 2.31
CA ARG A 707 -1.94 -14.35 1.59
C ARG A 707 -1.44 -15.20 0.42
N LEU A 708 -1.07 -16.43 0.74
CA LEU A 708 -0.41 -17.37 -0.15
C LEU A 708 -1.25 -18.65 -0.25
N PRO A 709 -2.17 -18.75 -1.22
CA PRO A 709 -3.03 -19.93 -1.36
C PRO A 709 -2.24 -21.20 -1.71
N SER A 710 -0.98 -21.06 -2.16
CA SER A 710 -0.05 -22.15 -2.42
C SER A 710 1.40 -21.72 -2.17
N LEU A 711 2.28 -22.69 -1.94
CA LEU A 711 3.73 -22.52 -1.78
C LEU A 711 4.49 -23.13 -2.96
N PRO A 712 5.74 -22.70 -3.23
CA PRO A 712 6.53 -23.20 -4.34
C PRO A 712 7.06 -24.61 -4.08
N ASP A 713 7.19 -25.41 -5.13
CA ASP A 713 7.94 -26.67 -5.06
C ASP A 713 9.43 -26.33 -5.18
N ILE A 714 10.18 -26.64 -4.12
CA ILE A 714 11.61 -26.32 -4.02
C ILE A 714 12.43 -27.61 -4.02
N ASP A 715 13.55 -27.61 -4.73
CA ASP A 715 14.45 -28.77 -4.82
C ASP A 715 15.85 -28.42 -4.29
N VAL A 716 15.88 -27.84 -3.10
CA VAL A 716 17.11 -27.49 -2.38
C VAL A 716 17.03 -27.91 -0.92
N ASP A 717 18.19 -28.03 -0.27
CA ASP A 717 18.30 -28.49 1.10
C ASP A 717 17.99 -27.38 2.13
N PHE A 718 17.10 -27.69 3.08
CA PHE A 718 16.77 -26.86 4.24
C PHE A 718 16.95 -27.62 5.58
N THR A 719 17.84 -28.60 5.63
CA THR A 719 18.16 -29.39 6.85
C THR A 719 18.53 -28.55 8.08
N HIS A 720 18.98 -27.30 7.91
CA HIS A 720 19.30 -26.39 9.02
C HIS A 720 18.09 -25.70 9.67
N VAL A 721 16.89 -25.87 9.12
CA VAL A 721 15.65 -25.25 9.63
C VAL A 721 15.01 -26.15 10.68
N GLY A 722 14.77 -25.59 11.86
CA GLY A 722 14.19 -26.29 13.01
C GLY A 722 12.76 -25.87 13.35
N SER A 723 12.32 -24.70 12.90
CA SER A 723 11.00 -24.12 13.14
C SER A 723 10.43 -23.59 11.83
N LEU A 724 9.22 -24.01 11.47
CA LEU A 724 8.49 -23.53 10.30
C LEU A 724 7.11 -23.07 10.72
N LYS A 725 6.83 -21.79 10.48
CA LYS A 725 5.55 -21.15 10.77
C LYS A 725 4.88 -20.72 9.47
N LEU A 726 3.71 -21.27 9.23
CA LEU A 726 2.89 -21.07 8.05
C LEU A 726 1.46 -20.68 8.47
N VAL A 727 1.33 -19.79 9.46
CA VAL A 727 0.04 -19.48 10.10
C VAL A 727 -0.73 -18.45 9.30
N ASN A 728 -2.05 -18.61 9.17
CA ASN A 728 -2.93 -17.60 8.54
C ASN A 728 -2.48 -17.23 7.11
N MET A 729 -2.25 -18.25 6.28
CA MET A 729 -1.79 -18.07 4.90
C MET A 729 -2.88 -18.32 3.84
N HIS A 730 -4.07 -18.77 4.27
CA HIS A 730 -5.15 -19.24 3.39
C HIS A 730 -4.77 -20.47 2.54
N LEU A 731 -3.89 -21.33 3.06
CA LEU A 731 -3.56 -22.59 2.40
C LEU A 731 -4.79 -23.51 2.40
N SER A 732 -5.26 -23.87 1.21
CA SER A 732 -6.40 -24.78 1.01
C SER A 732 -5.97 -26.22 0.76
N THR A 733 -4.76 -26.42 0.22
CA THR A 733 -4.14 -27.72 -0.05
C THR A 733 -2.80 -27.83 0.67
N SER A 734 -2.39 -29.06 0.99
CA SER A 734 -1.06 -29.29 1.58
C SER A 734 0.05 -28.98 0.55
N PRO A 735 1.04 -28.13 0.87
CA PRO A 735 2.14 -27.82 -0.03
C PRO A 735 3.27 -28.86 0.08
N GLU A 736 3.03 -30.08 -0.41
CA GLU A 736 3.97 -31.21 -0.26
C GLU A 736 5.35 -30.96 -0.88
N GLY A 737 5.41 -30.36 -2.08
CA GLY A 737 6.71 -30.06 -2.72
C GLY A 737 7.55 -29.03 -1.97
N PHE A 738 6.94 -28.27 -1.06
CA PHE A 738 7.64 -27.41 -0.11
C PHE A 738 8.02 -28.17 1.17
N LEU A 739 7.04 -28.80 1.83
CA LEU A 739 7.22 -29.42 3.16
C LEU A 739 8.21 -30.60 3.15
N THR A 740 8.31 -31.34 2.05
CA THR A 740 9.22 -32.49 1.91
C THR A 740 10.70 -32.15 2.02
N ARG A 741 11.08 -30.86 1.86
CA ARG A 741 12.46 -30.39 2.03
C ARG A 741 12.82 -30.05 3.49
N PHE A 742 11.84 -30.05 4.38
CA PHE A 742 12.01 -29.66 5.78
C PHE A 742 11.89 -30.84 6.76
N ARG A 743 12.64 -31.92 6.50
CA ARG A 743 12.50 -33.20 7.22
C ARG A 743 12.99 -33.19 8.67
N HIS A 744 13.87 -32.24 9.02
CA HIS A 744 14.50 -32.15 10.34
C HIS A 744 13.84 -31.13 11.29
N ILE A 745 12.66 -30.62 10.92
CA ILE A 745 11.91 -29.68 11.73
C ILE A 745 11.52 -30.30 13.08
N ARG A 746 11.61 -29.46 14.13
CA ARG A 746 11.09 -29.77 15.46
C ARG A 746 9.74 -29.10 15.72
N TRP A 747 9.48 -27.93 15.15
CA TRP A 747 8.22 -27.18 15.29
C TRP A 747 7.60 -26.87 13.94
N LEU A 748 6.38 -27.37 13.73
CA LEU A 748 5.58 -27.07 12.55
C LEU A 748 4.27 -26.42 12.99
N ASP A 749 4.03 -25.21 12.52
CA ASP A 749 2.79 -24.48 12.74
C ASP A 749 2.09 -24.19 11.41
N LEU A 750 0.93 -24.79 11.24
CA LEU A 750 0.04 -24.68 10.08
C LEU A 750 -1.35 -24.17 10.52
N GLY A 751 -1.45 -23.51 11.67
CA GLY A 751 -2.70 -22.99 12.23
C GLY A 751 -3.37 -21.92 11.36
N LEU A 752 -4.67 -21.71 11.56
CA LEU A 752 -5.48 -20.68 10.89
C LEU A 752 -5.45 -20.74 9.35
N ASN A 753 -5.35 -21.94 8.78
CA ASN A 753 -5.44 -22.18 7.34
C ASN A 753 -6.78 -22.86 6.96
N GLN A 754 -6.88 -23.36 5.73
CA GLN A 754 -8.06 -24.03 5.19
C GLN A 754 -7.76 -25.49 4.82
N LEU A 755 -6.76 -26.10 5.46
CA LEU A 755 -6.33 -27.47 5.16
C LEU A 755 -7.42 -28.48 5.53
N ARG A 756 -7.65 -29.46 4.66
CA ARG A 756 -8.67 -30.51 4.85
C ARG A 756 -8.13 -31.86 5.24
N GLU A 757 -6.88 -32.10 4.88
CA GLU A 757 -6.18 -33.36 5.11
C GLU A 757 -4.90 -33.10 5.88
N LEU A 758 -4.43 -34.12 6.59
CA LEU A 758 -3.14 -34.07 7.25
C LEU A 758 -2.05 -34.14 6.17
N PRO A 759 -1.10 -33.18 6.11
CA PRO A 759 0.03 -33.22 5.18
C PRO A 759 0.81 -34.55 5.24
N PRO A 760 0.88 -35.32 4.13
CA PRO A 760 1.70 -36.53 4.07
C PRO A 760 3.15 -36.36 4.54
N ALA A 761 3.79 -35.21 4.27
CA ALA A 761 5.16 -34.91 4.72
C ALA A 761 5.39 -35.06 6.23
N ILE A 762 4.34 -34.92 7.07
CA ILE A 762 4.43 -35.13 8.52
C ILE A 762 4.88 -36.57 8.85
N GLY A 763 4.57 -37.53 7.99
CA GLY A 763 5.04 -38.91 8.12
C GLY A 763 6.57 -39.05 8.13
N GLU A 764 7.28 -38.18 7.40
CA GLU A 764 8.75 -38.17 7.30
C GLU A 764 9.43 -37.30 8.38
N MET A 765 8.67 -36.48 9.11
CA MET A 765 9.18 -35.57 10.16
C MET A 765 9.32 -36.30 11.50
N HIS A 766 10.29 -37.22 11.60
CA HIS A 766 10.50 -38.05 12.81
C HIS A 766 10.96 -37.26 14.05
N GLY A 767 11.54 -36.07 13.85
CA GLY A 767 12.02 -35.19 14.93
C GLY A 767 10.99 -34.20 15.49
N LEU A 768 9.73 -34.28 15.03
CA LEU A 768 8.70 -33.28 15.33
C LEU A 768 8.28 -33.34 16.80
N THR A 769 8.46 -32.22 17.51
CA THR A 769 8.11 -32.07 18.93
C THR A 769 6.86 -31.23 19.16
N ARG A 770 6.52 -30.32 18.22
CA ARG A 770 5.31 -29.51 18.27
C ARG A 770 4.66 -29.48 16.90
N LEU A 771 3.37 -29.80 16.89
CA LEU A 771 2.53 -29.73 15.70
C LEU A 771 1.28 -28.91 16.02
N SER A 772 1.15 -27.77 15.37
CA SER A 772 -0.07 -26.96 15.39
C SER A 772 -0.77 -27.02 14.05
N LEU A 773 -2.03 -27.44 14.09
CA LEU A 773 -2.96 -27.52 12.98
C LEU A 773 -4.30 -26.87 13.38
N GLU A 774 -4.26 -25.92 14.31
CA GLU A 774 -5.47 -25.31 14.85
C GLU A 774 -6.28 -24.55 13.79
N ARG A 775 -7.59 -24.50 13.98
CA ARG A 775 -8.55 -23.72 13.19
C ARG A 775 -8.40 -23.94 11.68
N ASN A 776 -8.28 -25.20 11.28
CA ASN A 776 -8.35 -25.69 9.91
C ASN A 776 -9.67 -26.46 9.67
N HIS A 777 -9.74 -27.23 8.58
CA HIS A 777 -10.86 -28.12 8.23
C HIS A 777 -10.44 -29.60 8.16
N ILE A 778 -9.46 -30.00 8.98
CA ILE A 778 -8.83 -31.32 8.88
C ILE A 778 -9.81 -32.41 9.27
N THR A 779 -9.91 -33.44 8.43
CA THR A 779 -10.58 -34.72 8.72
C THR A 779 -9.53 -35.83 8.76
N LEU A 780 -9.50 -36.61 9.83
CA LEU A 780 -8.57 -37.74 9.96
C LEU A 780 -9.21 -39.05 9.49
N THR A 781 -8.44 -39.82 8.71
CA THR A 781 -8.74 -41.20 8.35
C THR A 781 -8.00 -42.13 9.31
N ALA A 782 -8.32 -43.43 9.32
CA ALA A 782 -7.62 -44.40 10.15
C ALA A 782 -6.10 -44.44 9.87
N ASP A 783 -5.70 -44.19 8.62
CA ASP A 783 -4.29 -44.16 8.23
C ASP A 783 -3.59 -42.87 8.67
N THR A 784 -4.21 -41.70 8.48
CA THR A 784 -3.60 -40.42 8.91
C THR A 784 -3.57 -40.28 10.44
N ALA A 785 -4.56 -40.84 11.14
CA ALA A 785 -4.52 -40.97 12.60
C ALA A 785 -3.35 -41.86 13.07
N ARG A 786 -3.05 -42.96 12.35
CA ARG A 786 -1.90 -43.82 12.63
C ARG A 786 -0.57 -43.11 12.36
N VAL A 787 -0.50 -42.26 11.33
CA VAL A 787 0.68 -41.43 11.06
C VAL A 787 0.96 -40.50 12.24
N LEU A 788 -0.05 -39.79 12.76
CA LEU A 788 0.10 -38.94 13.95
C LEU A 788 0.51 -39.75 15.20
N ALA A 789 -0.14 -40.88 15.45
CA ALA A 789 0.18 -41.77 16.57
C ALA A 789 1.63 -42.28 16.50
N SER A 790 2.19 -42.47 15.29
CA SER A 790 3.58 -42.90 15.10
C SER A 790 4.63 -41.81 15.40
N ARG A 791 4.23 -40.56 15.65
CA ARG A 791 5.14 -39.45 15.98
C ARG A 791 5.47 -39.45 17.47
N THR A 792 6.27 -40.42 17.89
CA THR A 792 6.63 -40.68 19.30
C THR A 792 7.38 -39.53 19.99
N THR A 793 7.94 -38.60 19.21
CA THR A 793 8.69 -37.43 19.67
C THR A 793 7.82 -36.21 19.96
N LEU A 794 6.52 -36.25 19.65
CA LEU A 794 5.59 -35.15 19.90
C LEU A 794 5.45 -34.86 21.41
N ARG A 795 5.49 -33.57 21.73
CA ARG A 795 5.29 -33.01 23.07
C ARG A 795 4.06 -32.10 23.13
N ALA A 796 3.68 -31.49 22.02
CA ALA A 796 2.48 -30.66 21.94
C ALA A 796 1.75 -30.91 20.61
N LEU A 797 0.45 -31.18 20.71
CA LEU A 797 -0.44 -31.39 19.57
C LEU A 797 -1.69 -30.52 19.69
N GLU A 798 -1.82 -29.59 18.75
CA GLU A 798 -2.87 -28.56 18.75
C GLU A 798 -3.75 -28.76 17.50
N LEU A 799 -4.98 -29.27 17.72
CA LEU A 799 -5.95 -29.62 16.67
C LEU A 799 -7.30 -28.89 16.88
N GLN A 800 -7.36 -27.93 17.81
CA GLN A 800 -8.57 -27.20 18.14
C GLN A 800 -9.21 -26.50 16.94
N GLY A 801 -10.53 -26.41 16.89
CA GLY A 801 -11.27 -25.72 15.83
C GLY A 801 -11.46 -26.49 14.52
N ASN A 802 -10.92 -27.72 14.40
CA ASN A 802 -11.19 -28.62 13.27
C ASN A 802 -12.52 -29.36 13.47
N ARG A 803 -13.65 -28.70 13.21
CA ARG A 803 -15.02 -29.17 13.58
C ARG A 803 -15.46 -30.54 13.03
N GLN A 804 -14.74 -31.08 12.04
CA GLN A 804 -15.02 -32.35 11.38
C GLN A 804 -13.86 -33.35 11.52
N LEU A 805 -13.13 -33.31 12.63
CA LEU A 805 -11.93 -34.14 12.83
C LEU A 805 -12.20 -35.65 12.63
N GLY A 806 -13.38 -36.11 13.05
CA GLY A 806 -13.82 -37.50 12.91
C GLY A 806 -13.10 -38.41 13.90
N ILE A 807 -12.01 -39.04 13.47
CA ILE A 807 -11.24 -40.01 14.28
C ILE A 807 -10.16 -39.28 15.07
N VAL A 808 -9.95 -39.68 16.33
CA VAL A 808 -8.85 -39.17 17.17
C VAL A 808 -7.67 -40.16 17.14
N PRO A 809 -6.41 -39.68 17.00
CA PRO A 809 -5.26 -40.58 17.00
C PRO A 809 -5.02 -41.18 18.39
N ASP A 810 -4.57 -42.44 18.42
CA ASP A 810 -4.23 -43.09 19.68
C ASP A 810 -2.94 -42.50 20.27
N MET A 811 -3.06 -41.83 21.40
CA MET A 811 -1.94 -41.12 22.04
C MET A 811 -1.07 -42.06 22.89
N SER A 812 -1.41 -43.35 23.00
CA SER A 812 -0.66 -44.32 23.81
C SER A 812 0.83 -44.44 23.41
N GLN A 813 1.13 -44.20 22.14
CA GLN A 813 2.48 -44.30 21.57
C GLN A 813 3.31 -43.02 21.72
N ILE A 814 2.69 -41.89 22.08
CA ILE A 814 3.36 -40.59 22.19
C ILE A 814 3.81 -40.36 23.63
N VAL A 815 4.98 -40.86 24.00
CA VAL A 815 5.39 -41.06 25.41
C VAL A 815 5.79 -39.79 26.21
N ASP A 816 6.08 -38.67 25.54
CA ASP A 816 6.52 -37.41 26.19
C ASP A 816 5.52 -36.26 25.91
N LEU A 817 4.23 -36.58 25.78
CA LEU A 817 3.17 -35.62 25.49
C LEU A 817 2.92 -34.70 26.70
N ARG A 818 2.96 -33.39 26.47
CA ARG A 818 2.85 -32.32 27.48
C ARG A 818 1.61 -31.45 27.31
N SER A 819 1.15 -31.25 26.09
CA SER A 819 -0.09 -30.49 25.82
C SER A 819 -0.88 -31.11 24.67
N VAL A 820 -2.19 -31.22 24.86
CA VAL A 820 -3.13 -31.64 23.81
C VAL A 820 -4.33 -30.69 23.82
N SER A 821 -4.62 -30.08 22.67
CA SER A 821 -5.85 -29.32 22.48
C SER A 821 -6.68 -29.91 21.34
N LEU A 822 -7.89 -30.34 21.68
CA LEU A 822 -8.90 -30.91 20.79
C LEU A 822 -10.24 -30.17 20.94
N ALA A 823 -10.21 -28.92 21.40
CA ALA A 823 -11.41 -28.12 21.60
C ALA A 823 -12.13 -27.84 20.27
N HIS A 824 -13.47 -27.86 20.25
CA HIS A 824 -14.27 -27.58 19.04
C HIS A 824 -13.91 -28.45 17.82
N THR A 825 -13.60 -29.73 18.04
CA THR A 825 -13.25 -30.69 16.98
C THR A 825 -14.41 -31.60 16.56
N GLY A 826 -15.51 -31.61 17.33
CA GLY A 826 -16.70 -32.40 17.02
C GLY A 826 -16.59 -33.88 17.40
N ILE A 827 -15.54 -34.26 18.14
CA ILE A 827 -15.32 -35.62 18.63
C ILE A 827 -16.43 -36.04 19.60
N ASP A 828 -16.86 -37.29 19.53
CA ASP A 828 -17.95 -37.87 20.33
C ASP A 828 -17.46 -38.85 21.42
N THR A 829 -16.17 -39.19 21.37
CA THR A 829 -15.53 -40.17 22.25
C THR A 829 -14.34 -39.53 22.99
N PHE A 830 -14.09 -39.98 24.21
CA PHE A 830 -12.94 -39.52 25.00
C PHE A 830 -11.63 -40.11 24.41
N PRO A 831 -10.57 -39.31 24.16
CA PRO A 831 -9.35 -39.80 23.52
C PRO A 831 -8.62 -40.89 24.32
N SER A 832 -8.16 -41.94 23.63
CA SER A 832 -7.37 -43.01 24.24
C SER A 832 -5.93 -42.58 24.53
N GLY A 833 -5.30 -43.21 25.52
CA GLY A 833 -3.87 -43.01 25.83
C GLY A 833 -3.51 -41.78 26.67
N LEU A 834 -4.43 -40.83 26.92
CA LEU A 834 -4.14 -39.63 27.72
C LEU A 834 -3.93 -39.90 29.23
N ILE A 835 -4.58 -40.93 29.77
CA ILE A 835 -4.62 -41.22 31.21
C ILE A 835 -3.23 -41.59 31.76
N HIS A 836 -2.43 -42.30 30.97
CA HIS A 836 -1.14 -42.84 31.40
C HIS A 836 0.05 -41.93 31.06
N GLN A 837 -0.20 -40.72 30.55
CA GLN A 837 0.85 -39.79 30.12
C GLN A 837 1.55 -39.12 31.31
N PRO A 838 2.85 -39.34 31.54
CA PRO A 838 3.51 -38.93 32.78
C PRO A 838 3.77 -37.42 32.89
N ARG A 839 3.80 -36.69 31.77
CA ARG A 839 4.23 -35.28 31.68
C ARG A 839 3.20 -34.34 31.06
N LEU A 840 1.95 -34.79 30.97
CA LEU A 840 0.85 -34.01 30.41
C LEU A 840 0.43 -32.92 31.40
N ASP A 841 0.43 -31.67 30.94
CA ASP A 841 0.17 -30.46 31.72
C ASP A 841 -1.15 -29.78 31.34
N THR A 842 -1.63 -29.96 30.10
CA THR A 842 -2.87 -29.35 29.59
C THR A 842 -3.66 -30.32 28.71
N ILE A 843 -4.97 -30.44 28.96
CA ILE A 843 -5.93 -31.19 28.12
C ILE A 843 -7.18 -30.33 27.87
N GLU A 844 -7.40 -29.91 26.62
CA GLU A 844 -8.58 -29.15 26.23
C GLU A 844 -9.52 -29.98 25.35
N LEU A 845 -10.68 -30.39 25.89
CA LEU A 845 -11.73 -31.17 25.22
C LEU A 845 -13.07 -30.42 25.16
N ASN A 846 -13.07 -29.11 25.40
CA ASN A 846 -14.29 -28.32 25.47
C ASN A 846 -14.97 -28.12 24.10
N SER A 847 -16.28 -27.89 24.14
CA SER A 847 -17.16 -27.66 22.99
C SER A 847 -17.10 -28.79 21.94
N ASN A 848 -17.15 -30.03 22.41
CA ASN A 848 -17.20 -31.23 21.57
C ASN A 848 -18.57 -31.93 21.69
N ARG A 849 -18.68 -33.16 21.15
CA ARG A 849 -19.89 -33.99 21.17
C ARG A 849 -19.76 -35.18 22.12
N ILE A 850 -18.84 -35.11 23.09
CA ILE A 850 -18.57 -36.21 24.02
C ILE A 850 -19.79 -36.44 24.92
N THR A 851 -20.27 -37.68 24.96
CA THR A 851 -21.46 -38.07 25.73
C THR A 851 -21.11 -38.91 26.95
N GLU A 852 -20.03 -39.69 26.89
CA GLU A 852 -19.59 -40.60 27.95
C GLU A 852 -18.12 -40.37 28.30
N ILE A 853 -17.81 -40.42 29.59
CA ILE A 853 -16.43 -40.39 30.12
C ILE A 853 -16.09 -41.79 30.65
N PRO A 854 -14.98 -42.41 30.21
CA PRO A 854 -14.64 -43.78 30.61
C PRO A 854 -14.40 -43.96 32.11
N ASP A 855 -14.73 -45.15 32.64
CA ASP A 855 -14.52 -45.49 34.04
C ASP A 855 -13.03 -45.44 34.46
N ALA A 856 -12.10 -45.66 33.52
CA ALA A 856 -10.67 -45.46 33.79
C ALA A 856 -10.31 -44.01 34.17
N VAL A 857 -11.15 -43.02 33.82
CA VAL A 857 -10.96 -41.60 34.11
C VAL A 857 -11.69 -41.20 35.41
N ILE A 858 -12.92 -41.67 35.62
CA ILE A 858 -13.82 -41.20 36.69
C ILE A 858 -14.22 -42.28 37.72
N ALA A 859 -13.79 -43.53 37.53
CA ALA A 859 -13.92 -44.62 38.50
C ALA A 859 -12.66 -45.53 38.56
N PRO A 860 -11.44 -44.95 38.68
CA PRO A 860 -10.21 -45.73 38.65
C PRO A 860 -10.03 -46.58 39.93
N PRO A 861 -9.27 -47.68 39.89
CA PRO A 861 -8.88 -48.41 41.10
C PRO A 861 -7.96 -47.55 42.01
N ASN A 862 -7.86 -47.88 43.30
CA ASN A 862 -7.23 -47.01 44.32
C ASN A 862 -5.74 -46.73 44.05
N ASP A 863 -5.02 -47.67 43.47
CA ASP A 863 -3.60 -47.55 43.07
C ASP A 863 -3.39 -46.55 41.91
N GLN A 864 -4.42 -46.28 41.11
CA GLN A 864 -4.39 -45.34 39.98
C GLN A 864 -5.03 -43.98 40.29
N LEU A 865 -5.57 -43.80 41.51
CA LEU A 865 -6.30 -42.59 41.91
C LEU A 865 -5.41 -41.33 41.86
N ALA A 866 -4.14 -41.42 42.27
CA ALA A 866 -3.23 -40.27 42.27
C ALA A 866 -2.93 -39.75 40.85
N ASN A 867 -2.75 -40.65 39.88
CA ASN A 867 -2.46 -40.29 38.49
C ASN A 867 -3.70 -39.68 37.80
N THR A 868 -4.87 -40.27 38.01
CA THR A 868 -6.14 -39.75 37.49
C THR A 868 -6.51 -38.40 38.10
N VAL A 869 -6.23 -38.16 39.38
CA VAL A 869 -6.40 -36.83 40.00
C VAL A 869 -5.56 -35.77 39.27
N ARG A 870 -4.28 -36.05 38.98
CA ARG A 870 -3.41 -35.11 38.24
C ARG A 870 -3.97 -34.78 36.86
N ILE A 871 -4.34 -35.80 36.07
CA ILE A 871 -4.91 -35.64 34.73
C ILE A 871 -6.26 -34.92 34.76
N ASN A 872 -7.15 -35.31 35.67
CA ASN A 872 -8.47 -34.70 35.79
C ASN A 872 -8.40 -33.24 36.27
N ASN A 873 -7.30 -32.84 36.92
CA ASN A 873 -7.06 -31.47 37.37
C ASN A 873 -6.78 -30.49 36.22
N ILE A 874 -6.34 -31.01 35.07
CA ILE A 874 -5.91 -30.25 33.89
C ILE A 874 -6.79 -30.51 32.66
N THR A 875 -7.88 -31.26 32.83
CA THR A 875 -8.83 -31.62 31.77
C THR A 875 -10.02 -30.69 31.76
N ASP A 876 -10.26 -30.01 30.64
CA ASP A 876 -11.45 -29.19 30.41
C ASP A 876 -12.43 -29.89 29.47
N ILE A 877 -13.66 -30.14 29.94
CA ILE A 877 -14.72 -30.79 29.16
C ILE A 877 -15.98 -29.94 29.01
N SER A 878 -15.89 -28.63 29.26
CA SER A 878 -17.03 -27.71 29.17
C SER A 878 -17.73 -27.74 27.81
N ASN A 879 -19.04 -27.45 27.77
CA ASN A 879 -19.86 -27.45 26.55
C ASN A 879 -19.93 -28.80 25.79
N ASN A 880 -19.83 -29.92 26.50
CA ASN A 880 -20.11 -31.26 25.93
C ASN A 880 -21.51 -31.76 26.34
N PRO A 881 -22.22 -32.50 25.46
CA PRO A 881 -23.52 -33.09 25.76
C PRO A 881 -23.37 -34.38 26.59
N LEU A 882 -22.83 -34.27 27.82
CA LEU A 882 -22.66 -35.41 28.72
C LEU A 882 -24.01 -36.05 29.05
N SER A 883 -24.04 -37.39 29.11
CA SER A 883 -25.24 -38.15 29.47
C SER A 883 -25.54 -38.08 30.97
N ASP A 884 -26.82 -38.18 31.35
CA ASP A 884 -27.25 -38.20 32.76
C ASP A 884 -26.55 -39.31 33.57
N ALA A 885 -26.23 -40.43 32.93
CA ALA A 885 -25.47 -41.53 33.54
C ALA A 885 -24.02 -41.12 33.86
N THR A 886 -23.38 -40.35 32.99
CA THR A 886 -22.02 -39.83 33.19
C THR A 886 -22.00 -38.77 34.28
N ASP A 887 -23.01 -37.91 34.35
CA ASP A 887 -23.16 -36.91 35.42
C ASP A 887 -23.26 -37.58 36.80
N ALA A 888 -24.06 -38.64 36.92
CA ALA A 888 -24.20 -39.40 38.16
C ALA A 888 -22.87 -40.02 38.60
N ARG A 889 -22.07 -40.52 37.65
CA ARG A 889 -20.73 -41.07 37.93
C ARG A 889 -19.71 -39.98 38.30
N LEU A 890 -19.75 -38.82 37.66
CA LEU A 890 -18.91 -37.67 38.02
C LEU A 890 -19.18 -37.18 39.44
N LEU A 891 -20.44 -37.16 39.87
CA LEU A 891 -20.82 -36.85 41.26
C LEU A 891 -20.28 -37.90 42.25
N GLN A 892 -20.36 -39.19 41.92
CA GLN A 892 -19.77 -40.25 42.74
C GLN A 892 -18.25 -40.11 42.86
N TYR A 893 -17.58 -39.80 41.74
CA TYR A 893 -16.15 -39.53 41.71
C TYR A 893 -15.78 -38.32 42.58
N GLN A 894 -16.52 -37.21 42.47
CA GLN A 894 -16.30 -36.01 43.28
C GLN A 894 -16.41 -36.31 44.79
N ASN A 895 -17.42 -37.09 45.19
CA ASN A 895 -17.60 -37.49 46.58
C ASN A 895 -16.47 -38.39 47.07
N ARG A 896 -16.01 -39.33 46.23
CA ARG A 896 -14.86 -40.19 46.53
C ARG A 896 -13.57 -39.38 46.72
N LEU A 897 -13.31 -38.38 45.87
CA LEU A 897 -12.14 -37.51 46.00
C LEU A 897 -12.17 -36.66 47.29
N ARG A 898 -13.35 -36.16 47.68
CA ARG A 898 -13.52 -35.46 48.95
C ARG A 898 -13.24 -36.38 50.14
N ALA A 899 -13.74 -37.61 50.12
CA ALA A 899 -13.50 -38.61 51.17
C ALA A 899 -12.02 -39.02 51.27
N ALA A 900 -11.31 -39.06 50.14
CA ALA A 900 -9.88 -39.36 50.08
C ALA A 900 -8.96 -38.17 50.43
N GLY A 901 -9.52 -36.96 50.64
CA GLY A 901 -8.73 -35.76 50.95
C GLY A 901 -7.94 -35.18 49.77
N THR A 902 -8.29 -35.55 48.53
CA THR A 902 -7.59 -35.13 47.29
C THR A 902 -8.55 -34.45 46.31
N PRO A 903 -9.16 -33.30 46.66
CA PRO A 903 -10.04 -32.59 45.74
C PRO A 903 -9.26 -32.06 44.53
N LEU A 904 -9.94 -31.93 43.38
CA LEU A 904 -9.35 -31.25 42.21
C LEU A 904 -9.21 -29.75 42.52
N THR A 905 -7.99 -29.22 42.40
CA THR A 905 -7.59 -27.85 42.73
C THR A 905 -7.38 -26.95 41.51
N GLY A 906 -7.35 -27.51 40.31
CA GLY A 906 -7.15 -26.79 39.06
C GLY A 906 -8.34 -25.90 38.74
N ALA A 907 -8.06 -24.70 38.24
CA ALA A 907 -9.09 -23.69 37.94
C ALA A 907 -10.13 -24.19 36.93
N ARG A 908 -9.69 -24.98 35.93
CA ARG A 908 -10.55 -25.69 34.97
C ARG A 908 -10.19 -27.18 35.06
N ASN A 909 -11.05 -27.95 35.71
CA ASN A 909 -10.88 -29.39 35.88
C ASN A 909 -12.13 -30.13 35.40
N ILE A 910 -12.04 -31.46 35.26
CA ILE A 910 -13.10 -32.26 34.61
C ILE A 910 -14.45 -32.15 35.35
N ILE A 911 -14.43 -31.92 36.66
CA ILE A 911 -15.65 -31.80 37.49
C ILE A 911 -16.24 -30.39 37.37
N SER A 912 -15.42 -29.34 37.49
CA SER A 912 -15.91 -27.95 37.42
C SER A 912 -16.42 -27.56 36.03
N THR A 913 -15.83 -28.14 34.99
CA THR A 913 -16.15 -27.81 33.59
C THR A 913 -17.34 -28.59 33.04
N ALA A 914 -17.61 -29.81 33.55
CA ALA A 914 -18.76 -30.63 33.16
C ALA A 914 -20.14 -29.97 33.42
N ILE A 915 -20.20 -28.94 34.28
CA ILE A 915 -21.45 -28.27 34.68
C ILE A 915 -21.93 -27.26 33.61
N VAL A 916 -21.05 -26.82 32.69
CA VAL A 916 -21.35 -25.79 31.68
C VAL A 916 -21.94 -26.44 30.42
N ARG A 917 -23.25 -26.21 30.14
CA ARG A 917 -24.02 -26.91 29.08
C ARG A 917 -24.57 -25.99 27.97
N PRO A 918 -24.64 -26.47 26.71
CA PRO A 918 -25.48 -25.88 25.66
C PRO A 918 -26.96 -26.27 25.83
N ALA A 919 -27.90 -25.43 25.38
CA ALA A 919 -29.33 -25.70 25.43
C ALA A 919 -29.74 -26.95 24.59
N PRO A 920 -30.74 -27.74 25.02
CA PRO A 920 -31.15 -28.95 24.31
C PRO A 920 -31.80 -28.63 22.94
N LEU A 921 -31.26 -29.21 21.86
CA LEU A 921 -31.77 -29.10 20.49
C LEU A 921 -33.07 -29.90 20.34
N ARG A 922 -34.19 -29.20 20.11
CA ARG A 922 -35.56 -29.74 19.98
C ARG A 922 -35.94 -30.08 18.52
N TRP A 923 -35.34 -31.03 17.81
CA TRP A 923 -35.88 -31.42 16.48
C TRP A 923 -35.81 -32.93 16.16
N ILE A 924 -36.78 -33.69 16.68
CA ILE A 924 -37.19 -34.97 16.06
C ILE A 924 -38.71 -34.98 16.08
N ARG A 925 -39.35 -34.73 14.93
CA ARG A 925 -40.74 -35.18 14.72
C ARG A 925 -41.18 -35.41 13.28
N ASN A 926 -40.40 -35.13 12.24
CA ASN A 926 -40.62 -35.65 10.88
C ASN A 926 -39.26 -35.83 10.20
N ASP A 927 -38.88 -37.05 9.81
CA ASP A 927 -37.61 -37.35 9.12
C ASP A 927 -37.79 -37.15 7.59
N PRO A 928 -37.29 -36.05 7.00
CA PRO A 928 -37.44 -35.76 5.57
C PRO A 928 -36.71 -36.77 4.68
N MET A 929 -35.77 -37.53 5.26
CA MET A 929 -34.89 -38.44 4.56
C MET A 929 -35.57 -39.78 4.19
N LYS A 930 -36.65 -40.15 4.89
CA LYS A 930 -37.41 -41.38 4.61
C LYS A 930 -37.93 -41.46 3.19
N ARG A 931 -38.24 -40.31 2.56
CA ARG A 931 -38.70 -40.22 1.16
C ARG A 931 -37.62 -40.63 0.16
N TRP A 932 -36.38 -40.21 0.38
CA TRP A 932 -35.29 -40.38 -0.59
C TRP A 932 -34.51 -41.69 -0.42
N THR A 933 -34.78 -42.43 0.66
CA THR A 933 -34.14 -43.70 1.00
C THR A 933 -35.08 -44.90 0.92
N ALA A 934 -36.31 -44.70 0.43
CA ALA A 934 -37.25 -45.78 0.18
C ALA A 934 -36.62 -46.82 -0.76
N GLY A 935 -36.55 -48.08 -0.31
CA GLY A 935 -35.96 -49.20 -1.05
C GLY A 935 -34.46 -49.48 -0.80
N PHE A 936 -33.78 -48.71 0.06
CA PHE A 936 -32.38 -48.96 0.42
C PHE A 936 -32.25 -49.89 1.64
N SER A 937 -31.13 -50.62 1.74
CA SER A 937 -30.78 -51.43 2.92
C SER A 937 -30.35 -50.56 4.11
N ASP A 938 -30.44 -51.06 5.34
CA ASP A 938 -30.14 -50.29 6.57
C ASP A 938 -28.73 -49.66 6.57
N ASN A 939 -27.73 -50.36 6.04
CA ASN A 939 -26.38 -49.82 5.89
C ASN A 939 -26.32 -48.66 4.87
N GLN A 940 -27.01 -48.79 3.74
CA GLN A 940 -27.11 -47.73 2.73
C GLN A 940 -27.88 -46.52 3.27
N VAL A 941 -28.92 -46.72 4.09
CA VAL A 941 -29.64 -45.64 4.76
C VAL A 941 -28.71 -44.90 5.73
N ALA A 942 -27.88 -45.62 6.50
CA ALA A 942 -26.93 -45.00 7.43
C ALA A 942 -25.86 -44.16 6.71
N ASP A 943 -25.29 -44.65 5.61
CA ASP A 943 -24.29 -43.92 4.82
C ASP A 943 -24.89 -42.67 4.17
N ARG A 944 -26.06 -42.81 3.54
CA ARG A 944 -26.78 -41.68 2.94
C ARG A 944 -27.19 -40.66 3.99
N ARG A 945 -27.48 -41.09 5.23
CA ARG A 945 -27.89 -40.19 6.33
C ARG A 945 -26.74 -39.32 6.78
N ARG A 946 -25.54 -39.88 6.84
CA ARG A 946 -24.31 -39.14 7.11
C ARG A 946 -24.03 -38.10 6.04
N GLN A 947 -24.16 -38.47 4.76
CA GLN A 947 -23.99 -37.53 3.64
C GLN A 947 -25.01 -36.37 3.68
N TRP A 948 -26.28 -36.70 3.90
CA TRP A 948 -27.37 -35.71 3.99
C TRP A 948 -27.15 -34.72 5.15
N GLN A 949 -26.76 -35.21 6.33
CA GLN A 949 -26.45 -34.36 7.49
C GLN A 949 -25.21 -33.49 7.24
N THR A 950 -24.17 -34.06 6.63
CA THR A 950 -22.93 -33.32 6.30
C THR A 950 -23.21 -32.13 5.39
N LEU A 951 -24.12 -32.27 4.43
CA LEU A 951 -24.52 -31.16 3.56
C LEU A 951 -25.45 -30.16 4.27
N ARG A 952 -26.36 -30.61 5.14
CA ARG A 952 -27.31 -29.74 5.86
C ARG A 952 -26.67 -28.92 6.98
N ASP A 953 -25.57 -29.41 7.53
CA ASP A 953 -24.76 -28.68 8.52
C ASP A 953 -23.91 -27.55 7.88
N GLN A 954 -23.87 -27.46 6.55
CA GLN A 954 -23.12 -26.40 5.86
C GLN A 954 -23.92 -25.08 5.80
N PRO A 955 -23.23 -23.93 5.93
CA PRO A 955 -23.87 -22.62 5.77
C PRO A 955 -24.52 -22.50 4.39
N ARG A 956 -25.69 -21.84 4.31
CA ARG A 956 -26.43 -21.58 3.06
C ARG A 956 -27.04 -22.81 2.36
N SER A 957 -26.97 -24.00 2.98
CA SER A 957 -27.52 -25.23 2.40
C SER A 957 -29.06 -25.30 2.40
N ASP A 958 -29.74 -24.46 3.18
CA ASP A 958 -31.20 -24.44 3.34
C ASP A 958 -31.94 -24.33 2.01
N GLY A 959 -31.44 -23.53 1.06
CA GLY A 959 -32.03 -23.34 -0.27
C GLY A 959 -32.14 -24.64 -1.07
N LEU A 960 -31.09 -25.47 -1.03
CA LEU A 960 -31.06 -26.77 -1.70
C LEU A 960 -32.08 -27.73 -1.07
N PHE A 961 -32.08 -27.86 0.25
CA PHE A 961 -33.00 -28.79 0.92
C PHE A 961 -34.47 -28.35 0.80
N ASN A 962 -34.75 -27.05 0.81
CA ASN A 962 -36.07 -26.51 0.52
C ASN A 962 -36.52 -26.82 -0.92
N THR A 963 -35.61 -26.74 -1.89
CA THR A 963 -35.88 -27.10 -3.29
C THR A 963 -36.16 -28.60 -3.42
N LEU A 964 -35.37 -29.46 -2.75
CA LEU A 964 -35.55 -30.91 -2.75
C LEU A 964 -36.87 -31.32 -2.09
N GLU A 965 -37.26 -30.68 -0.98
CA GLU A 965 -38.54 -30.97 -0.30
C GLU A 965 -39.77 -30.62 -1.15
N ARG A 966 -39.67 -29.61 -2.04
CA ARG A 966 -40.76 -29.08 -2.88
C ARG A 966 -40.91 -29.75 -4.26
N LEU A 967 -39.99 -30.62 -4.67
CA LEU A 967 -40.12 -31.41 -5.91
C LEU A 967 -41.36 -32.34 -5.80
N LEU A 968 -42.32 -32.18 -6.73
CA LEU A 968 -43.71 -32.71 -6.70
C LEU A 968 -43.89 -34.20 -6.36
N ASP A 969 -45.05 -34.48 -5.76
CA ASP A 969 -45.58 -35.78 -5.31
C ASP A 969 -46.48 -36.42 -6.40
N THR A 970 -45.90 -36.82 -7.53
CA THR A 970 -46.60 -37.68 -8.48
C THR A 970 -46.03 -39.10 -8.37
N SER A 971 -46.88 -40.04 -7.96
CA SER A 971 -46.58 -41.47 -7.79
C SER A 971 -46.01 -42.17 -9.04
N THR A 972 -45.95 -41.48 -10.18
CA THR A 972 -45.34 -41.91 -11.43
C THR A 972 -43.98 -41.23 -11.63
N GLY A 973 -42.87 -41.98 -11.50
CA GLY A 973 -41.51 -41.50 -11.79
C GLY A 973 -40.59 -41.29 -10.57
N HIS A 974 -41.03 -41.67 -9.35
CA HIS A 974 -40.26 -41.48 -8.12
C HIS A 974 -38.82 -42.06 -8.16
N HIS A 975 -38.63 -43.25 -8.76
CA HIS A 975 -37.32 -43.90 -8.84
C HIS A 975 -36.32 -43.18 -9.77
N GLU A 976 -36.81 -42.54 -10.84
CA GLU A 976 -35.98 -41.73 -11.75
C GLU A 976 -35.53 -40.44 -11.05
N LEU A 977 -36.47 -39.75 -10.39
CA LEU A 977 -36.20 -38.53 -9.63
C LEU A 977 -35.25 -38.80 -8.45
N GLN A 978 -35.45 -39.91 -7.72
CA GLN A 978 -34.55 -40.37 -6.66
C GLN A 978 -33.12 -40.56 -7.17
N GLY A 979 -32.94 -41.18 -8.34
CA GLY A 979 -31.61 -41.35 -8.95
C GLY A 979 -30.94 -40.04 -9.39
N ARG A 980 -31.72 -39.05 -9.85
CA ARG A 980 -31.20 -37.71 -10.23
C ARG A 980 -30.79 -36.90 -9.01
N VAL A 981 -31.60 -36.89 -7.96
CA VAL A 981 -31.30 -36.21 -6.69
C VAL A 981 -30.02 -36.77 -6.08
N TRP A 982 -29.87 -38.09 -6.01
CA TRP A 982 -28.64 -38.68 -5.47
C TRP A 982 -27.42 -38.44 -6.35
N ARG A 983 -27.56 -38.38 -7.69
CA ARG A 983 -26.44 -37.97 -8.58
C ARG A 983 -25.96 -36.55 -8.32
N LEU A 984 -26.88 -35.60 -8.11
CA LEU A 984 -26.51 -34.23 -7.75
C LEU A 984 -25.88 -34.19 -6.35
N ILE A 985 -26.45 -34.90 -5.37
CA ILE A 985 -25.90 -34.99 -4.02
C ILE A 985 -24.50 -35.61 -4.05
N ASP A 986 -24.29 -36.69 -4.80
CA ASP A 986 -22.99 -37.34 -4.93
C ASP A 986 -21.94 -36.38 -5.48
N SER A 987 -22.25 -35.61 -6.54
CA SER A 987 -21.31 -34.66 -7.14
C SER A 987 -20.95 -33.49 -6.22
N ILE A 988 -21.83 -33.11 -5.30
CA ILE A 988 -21.60 -32.05 -4.31
C ILE A 988 -21.24 -32.58 -2.93
N THR A 989 -21.11 -33.88 -2.69
CA THR A 989 -20.77 -34.41 -1.34
C THR A 989 -19.27 -34.69 -1.22
N GLU A 990 -18.55 -34.82 -2.33
CA GLU A 990 -17.12 -35.05 -2.31
C GLU A 990 -16.36 -33.92 -1.60
N ASN A 991 -15.29 -34.28 -0.90
CA ASN A 991 -14.43 -33.32 -0.17
C ASN A 991 -13.32 -32.75 -1.05
N THR A 992 -13.55 -32.66 -2.36
CA THR A 992 -12.59 -32.06 -3.31
C THR A 992 -12.81 -30.54 -3.41
N PRO A 993 -11.77 -29.73 -3.71
CA PRO A 993 -11.95 -28.30 -4.00
C PRO A 993 -12.93 -28.02 -5.14
N GLN A 994 -12.95 -28.91 -6.13
CA GLN A 994 -13.86 -28.91 -7.26
C GLN A 994 -15.32 -29.08 -6.79
N SER A 995 -15.59 -30.13 -6.02
CA SER A 995 -16.93 -30.39 -5.47
C SER A 995 -17.40 -29.29 -4.51
N GLU A 996 -16.50 -28.64 -3.76
CA GLU A 996 -16.88 -27.49 -2.93
C GLU A 996 -17.26 -26.25 -3.74
N ARG A 997 -16.52 -25.91 -4.81
CA ARG A 997 -16.92 -24.83 -5.71
C ARG A 997 -18.28 -25.12 -6.33
N LEU A 998 -18.47 -26.35 -6.82
CA LEU A 998 -19.77 -26.79 -7.34
C LEU A 998 -20.86 -26.72 -6.27
N ARG A 999 -20.57 -27.15 -5.03
CA ARG A 999 -21.50 -27.14 -3.90
C ARG A 999 -21.90 -25.72 -3.51
N ASN A 1000 -20.96 -24.78 -3.47
CA ASN A 1000 -21.24 -23.37 -3.21
C ASN A 1000 -22.10 -22.76 -4.33
N ASP A 1001 -21.74 -23.00 -5.60
CA ASP A 1001 -22.55 -22.53 -6.74
C ASP A 1001 -23.97 -23.12 -6.72
N VAL A 1002 -24.09 -24.40 -6.33
CA VAL A 1002 -25.38 -25.10 -6.18
C VAL A 1002 -26.19 -24.53 -5.02
N PHE A 1003 -25.58 -24.26 -3.86
CA PHE A 1003 -26.25 -23.65 -2.70
C PHE A 1003 -26.72 -22.23 -3.02
N ASP A 1004 -25.89 -21.44 -3.69
CA ASP A 1004 -26.19 -20.05 -4.03
C ASP A 1004 -27.38 -19.97 -4.98
N ARG A 1005 -27.41 -20.82 -6.01
CA ARG A 1005 -28.52 -20.83 -6.99
C ARG A 1005 -29.78 -21.54 -6.50
N ALA A 1006 -29.67 -22.47 -5.54
CA ALA A 1006 -30.84 -23.14 -4.97
C ALA A 1006 -31.66 -22.25 -4.02
N GLY A 1007 -31.07 -21.15 -3.51
CA GLY A 1007 -31.73 -20.22 -2.59
C GLY A 1007 -32.89 -19.39 -3.17
N GLU A 1008 -33.09 -19.39 -4.49
CA GLU A 1008 -34.04 -18.51 -5.20
C GLU A 1008 -35.44 -19.11 -5.38
N ALA A 1009 -35.69 -20.37 -4.98
CA ALA A 1009 -36.93 -21.09 -5.30
C ALA A 1009 -38.10 -20.83 -4.32
N ALA A 1010 -39.08 -20.01 -4.73
CA ALA A 1010 -40.25 -19.67 -3.90
C ALA A 1010 -41.51 -20.58 -4.08
N CYS A 1011 -41.67 -21.29 -5.20
CA CYS A 1011 -42.85 -22.15 -5.54
C CYS A 1011 -42.46 -23.55 -6.07
N CYS A 1012 -43.42 -24.49 -6.16
CA CYS A 1012 -43.20 -25.88 -6.62
C CYS A 1012 -42.69 -25.98 -8.07
N ASP A 1013 -43.27 -25.22 -9.01
CA ASP A 1013 -42.85 -25.23 -10.42
C ASP A 1013 -41.49 -24.53 -10.61
N ARG A 1014 -41.22 -23.52 -9.79
CA ARG A 1014 -39.89 -22.91 -9.63
C ARG A 1014 -38.85 -23.95 -9.18
N ALA A 1015 -39.19 -24.88 -8.29
CA ALA A 1015 -38.25 -25.88 -7.80
C ALA A 1015 -37.79 -26.88 -8.89
N ALA A 1016 -38.69 -27.29 -9.79
CA ALA A 1016 -38.33 -28.20 -10.91
C ALA A 1016 -37.42 -27.52 -11.95
N PHE A 1017 -37.68 -26.24 -12.26
CA PHE A 1017 -36.84 -25.44 -13.14
C PHE A 1017 -35.46 -25.17 -12.51
N THR A 1018 -35.43 -24.79 -11.22
CA THR A 1018 -34.18 -24.60 -10.46
C THR A 1018 -33.36 -25.89 -10.44
N PHE A 1019 -33.97 -27.04 -10.12
CA PHE A 1019 -33.27 -28.33 -10.08
C PHE A 1019 -32.65 -28.73 -11.43
N THR A 1020 -33.36 -28.54 -12.53
CA THR A 1020 -32.84 -28.79 -13.89
C THR A 1020 -31.61 -27.92 -14.20
N ASN A 1021 -31.60 -26.66 -13.76
CA ASN A 1021 -30.44 -25.79 -13.92
C ASN A 1021 -29.26 -26.21 -13.04
N LEU A 1022 -29.51 -26.72 -11.83
CA LEU A 1022 -28.46 -27.29 -10.96
C LEU A 1022 -27.79 -28.50 -11.60
N GLU A 1023 -28.54 -29.36 -12.30
CA GLU A 1023 -27.99 -30.48 -13.05
C GLU A 1023 -27.08 -30.02 -14.21
N VAL A 1024 -27.47 -28.96 -14.93
CA VAL A 1024 -26.64 -28.38 -16.00
C VAL A 1024 -25.31 -27.83 -15.46
N ILE A 1025 -25.32 -27.18 -14.30
CA ILE A 1025 -24.10 -26.69 -13.62
C ILE A 1025 -23.20 -27.87 -13.23
N SER A 1026 -23.78 -28.94 -12.66
CA SER A 1026 -23.03 -30.15 -12.34
C SER A 1026 -22.41 -30.81 -13.59
N MET A 1027 -23.14 -30.85 -14.70
CA MET A 1027 -22.61 -31.36 -15.99
C MET A 1027 -21.44 -30.53 -16.52
N MET A 1028 -21.53 -29.19 -16.47
CA MET A 1028 -20.44 -28.31 -16.86
C MET A 1028 -19.19 -28.53 -15.99
N HIS A 1029 -19.37 -28.70 -14.68
CA HIS A 1029 -18.27 -28.96 -13.77
C HIS A 1029 -17.59 -30.32 -14.03
N ASN A 1030 -18.38 -31.36 -14.30
CA ASN A 1030 -17.86 -32.66 -14.71
C ASN A 1030 -17.09 -32.61 -16.03
N ALA A 1031 -17.51 -31.75 -16.97
CA ALA A 1031 -16.79 -31.52 -18.22
C ALA A 1031 -15.39 -30.89 -17.99
N VAL A 1032 -15.26 -29.99 -17.02
CA VAL A 1032 -13.96 -29.40 -16.63
C VAL A 1032 -13.02 -30.44 -16.00
N ALA A 1033 -13.57 -31.40 -15.25
CA ALA A 1033 -12.79 -32.51 -14.72
C ALA A 1033 -12.28 -33.45 -15.83
N ARG A 1034 -13.12 -33.72 -16.84
CA ARG A 1034 -12.77 -34.56 -18.00
C ARG A 1034 -11.87 -33.89 -19.04
N ALA A 1035 -11.77 -32.55 -19.02
CA ALA A 1035 -10.96 -31.79 -19.97
C ALA A 1035 -9.44 -32.08 -19.92
N SER A 1036 -8.96 -32.74 -18.86
CA SER A 1036 -7.57 -33.21 -18.78
C SER A 1036 -7.29 -34.44 -19.65
N ASP A 1037 -8.31 -35.11 -20.19
CA ASP A 1037 -8.14 -36.21 -21.14
C ASP A 1037 -8.14 -35.68 -22.59
N LYS A 1038 -7.01 -35.88 -23.28
CA LYS A 1038 -6.76 -35.41 -24.65
C LYS A 1038 -7.70 -36.03 -25.70
N THR A 1039 -8.47 -37.07 -25.35
CA THR A 1039 -9.41 -37.74 -26.25
C THR A 1039 -10.85 -37.22 -26.15
N GLN A 1040 -11.17 -36.41 -25.14
CA GLN A 1040 -12.55 -35.97 -24.85
C GLN A 1040 -13.05 -34.80 -25.71
N GLY A 1041 -12.22 -34.28 -26.63
CA GLY A 1041 -12.56 -33.14 -27.48
C GLY A 1041 -13.93 -33.22 -28.16
N PRO A 1042 -14.29 -34.33 -28.84
CA PRO A 1042 -15.61 -34.48 -29.46
C PRO A 1042 -16.79 -34.45 -28.47
N GLU A 1043 -16.66 -35.06 -27.29
CA GLU A 1043 -17.73 -35.10 -26.28
C GLU A 1043 -17.91 -33.74 -25.59
N LEU A 1044 -16.81 -33.01 -25.36
CA LEU A 1044 -16.85 -31.63 -24.84
C LEU A 1044 -17.48 -30.67 -25.86
N PHE A 1045 -17.18 -30.85 -27.15
CA PHE A 1045 -17.79 -30.07 -28.21
C PHE A 1045 -19.30 -30.35 -28.34
N LYS A 1046 -19.71 -31.63 -28.32
CA LYS A 1046 -21.12 -32.02 -28.29
C LYS A 1046 -21.87 -31.39 -27.11
N LEU A 1047 -21.27 -31.41 -25.91
CA LEU A 1047 -21.85 -30.77 -24.73
C LEU A 1047 -21.94 -29.24 -24.90
N SER A 1048 -20.90 -28.59 -25.41
CA SER A 1048 -20.91 -27.14 -25.68
C SER A 1048 -22.04 -26.75 -26.63
N ARG A 1049 -22.23 -27.52 -27.70
CA ARG A 1049 -23.33 -27.34 -28.66
C ARG A 1049 -24.69 -27.56 -28.01
N ALA A 1050 -24.84 -28.61 -27.20
CA ALA A 1050 -26.08 -28.88 -26.48
C ALA A 1050 -26.46 -27.74 -25.50
N LEU A 1051 -25.46 -27.15 -24.82
CA LEU A 1051 -25.64 -25.98 -23.96
C LEU A 1051 -25.97 -24.71 -24.75
N PHE A 1052 -25.35 -24.51 -25.92
CA PHE A 1052 -25.68 -23.41 -26.82
C PHE A 1052 -27.13 -23.49 -27.31
N ARG A 1053 -27.57 -24.68 -27.75
CA ARG A 1053 -28.95 -24.93 -28.16
C ARG A 1053 -29.94 -24.73 -27.01
N LEU A 1054 -29.61 -25.16 -25.78
CA LEU A 1054 -30.43 -24.90 -24.61
C LEU A 1054 -30.62 -23.40 -24.35
N HIS A 1055 -29.55 -22.61 -24.50
CA HIS A 1055 -29.62 -21.16 -24.36
C HIS A 1055 -30.51 -20.51 -25.44
N GLU A 1056 -30.39 -20.93 -26.70
CA GLU A 1056 -31.22 -20.42 -27.79
C GLU A 1056 -32.70 -20.82 -27.62
N VAL A 1057 -33.00 -22.02 -27.11
CA VAL A 1057 -34.38 -22.42 -26.75
C VAL A 1057 -34.96 -21.53 -25.66
N ASP A 1058 -34.19 -21.20 -24.62
CA ASP A 1058 -34.62 -20.27 -23.57
C ASP A 1058 -34.87 -18.86 -24.10
N LYS A 1059 -34.08 -18.41 -25.07
CA LYS A 1059 -34.25 -17.12 -25.74
C LYS A 1059 -35.54 -17.08 -26.55
N VAL A 1060 -35.86 -18.15 -27.28
CA VAL A 1060 -37.14 -18.28 -28.01
C VAL A 1060 -38.32 -18.32 -27.04
N ALA A 1061 -38.22 -19.07 -25.94
CA ALA A 1061 -39.26 -19.11 -24.90
C ALA A 1061 -39.48 -17.72 -24.26
N SER A 1062 -38.39 -17.01 -23.96
CA SER A 1062 -38.44 -15.65 -23.41
C SER A 1062 -39.08 -14.66 -24.38
N ALA A 1063 -38.87 -14.83 -25.70
CA ALA A 1063 -39.51 -14.01 -26.72
C ALA A 1063 -41.02 -14.29 -26.84
N ASP A 1064 -41.48 -15.54 -26.71
CA ASP A 1064 -42.91 -15.89 -26.65
C ASP A 1064 -43.58 -15.28 -25.41
N ILE A 1065 -42.93 -15.36 -24.24
CA ILE A 1065 -43.40 -14.72 -23.01
C ILE A 1065 -43.54 -13.21 -23.20
N ALA A 1066 -42.50 -12.55 -23.71
CA ALA A 1066 -42.52 -11.10 -23.95
C ALA A 1066 -43.62 -10.69 -24.94
N GLN A 1067 -43.89 -11.52 -25.97
CA GLN A 1067 -44.98 -11.28 -26.92
C GLN A 1067 -46.36 -11.38 -26.26
N ARG A 1068 -46.55 -12.35 -25.35
CA ARG A 1068 -47.79 -12.51 -24.58
C ARG A 1068 -47.99 -11.37 -23.59
N GLU A 1069 -46.94 -10.95 -22.90
CA GLU A 1069 -46.95 -9.79 -22.01
C GLU A 1069 -47.27 -8.49 -22.76
N ALA A 1070 -46.70 -8.30 -23.96
CA ALA A 1070 -47.01 -7.17 -24.82
C ALA A 1070 -48.47 -7.18 -25.31
N ALA A 1071 -49.05 -8.34 -25.60
CA ALA A 1071 -50.45 -8.47 -25.96
C ALA A 1071 -51.38 -8.15 -24.76
N ILE A 1072 -51.03 -8.58 -23.55
CA ILE A 1072 -51.74 -8.19 -22.31
C ILE A 1072 -51.59 -6.68 -22.07
N ALA A 1073 -50.40 -6.11 -22.30
CA ALA A 1073 -50.17 -4.68 -22.18
C ALA A 1073 -51.05 -3.86 -23.15
N ALA A 1074 -51.16 -4.32 -24.40
CA ALA A 1074 -51.95 -3.68 -25.43
C ALA A 1074 -53.47 -3.80 -25.21
N ALA A 1075 -53.93 -4.80 -24.46
CA ALA A 1075 -55.33 -4.99 -24.09
C ALA A 1075 -55.78 -4.18 -22.86
N ARG A 1076 -54.84 -3.56 -22.11
CA ARG A 1076 -55.15 -2.71 -20.95
C ARG A 1076 -55.68 -1.34 -21.37
N THR A 1077 -56.67 -0.84 -20.66
CA THR A 1077 -57.14 0.54 -20.81
C THR A 1077 -56.12 1.55 -20.23
N SER A 1078 -56.20 2.82 -20.64
CA SER A 1078 -55.27 3.87 -20.14
C SER A 1078 -55.28 4.04 -18.62
N HIS A 1079 -56.38 3.68 -17.94
CA HIS A 1079 -56.47 3.70 -16.48
C HIS A 1079 -55.75 2.50 -15.83
N GLU A 1080 -55.87 1.31 -16.43
CA GLU A 1080 -55.22 0.08 -15.94
C GLU A 1080 -53.71 0.09 -16.15
N ALA A 1081 -53.23 0.70 -17.24
CA ALA A 1081 -51.80 0.84 -17.53
C ALA A 1081 -51.06 1.75 -16.52
N ALA A 1082 -51.77 2.67 -15.84
CA ALA A 1082 -51.20 3.60 -14.87
C ALA A 1082 -51.17 3.06 -13.42
N HIS A 1083 -51.95 2.02 -13.11
CA HIS A 1083 -52.16 1.55 -11.72
C HIS A 1083 -51.83 0.07 -11.49
N LEU A 1084 -51.68 -0.74 -12.54
CA LEU A 1084 -51.28 -2.15 -12.40
C LEU A 1084 -49.79 -2.34 -12.75
N PRO A 1085 -49.07 -3.24 -12.05
CA PRO A 1085 -47.68 -3.58 -12.38
C PRO A 1085 -47.55 -4.10 -13.82
N PRO A 1086 -46.33 -4.09 -14.41
CA PRO A 1086 -46.08 -4.60 -15.75
C PRO A 1086 -46.76 -5.96 -15.96
N PRO A 1087 -47.43 -6.17 -17.11
CA PRO A 1087 -48.09 -7.45 -17.36
C PRO A 1087 -47.05 -8.56 -17.31
N HIS A 1088 -47.30 -9.53 -16.42
CA HIS A 1088 -46.46 -10.70 -16.23
C HIS A 1088 -47.31 -11.93 -16.54
N VAL A 1089 -46.78 -12.88 -17.30
CA VAL A 1089 -47.46 -14.16 -17.58
C VAL A 1089 -47.26 -15.09 -16.38
N PRO A 1090 -48.31 -15.47 -15.63
CA PRO A 1090 -48.17 -16.33 -14.45
C PRO A 1090 -47.51 -17.68 -14.76
N GLU A 1091 -47.68 -18.17 -15.99
CA GLU A 1091 -47.18 -19.45 -16.49
C GLU A 1091 -45.77 -19.37 -17.13
N GLU A 1092 -44.95 -18.35 -16.82
CA GLU A 1092 -43.63 -18.13 -17.44
C GLU A 1092 -42.74 -19.40 -17.40
N ILE A 1093 -42.74 -20.08 -16.25
CA ILE A 1093 -41.86 -21.22 -15.98
C ILE A 1093 -42.37 -22.46 -16.69
N GLU A 1094 -43.68 -22.64 -16.73
CA GLU A 1094 -44.38 -23.68 -17.44
C GLU A 1094 -44.14 -23.56 -18.94
N ILE A 1095 -44.16 -22.34 -19.50
CA ILE A 1095 -43.83 -22.08 -20.92
C ILE A 1095 -42.37 -22.45 -21.21
N ARG A 1096 -41.40 -22.00 -20.40
CA ARG A 1096 -39.97 -22.34 -20.57
C ARG A 1096 -39.72 -23.84 -20.46
N LEU A 1097 -40.28 -24.50 -19.44
CA LEU A 1097 -40.18 -25.95 -19.26
C LEU A 1097 -40.85 -26.71 -20.42
N PHE A 1098 -41.93 -26.19 -20.98
CA PHE A 1098 -42.63 -26.82 -22.11
C PHE A 1098 -41.80 -26.76 -23.40
N TYR A 1099 -41.15 -25.62 -23.71
CA TYR A 1099 -40.22 -25.51 -24.84
C TYR A 1099 -39.01 -26.44 -24.67
N ARG A 1100 -38.39 -26.44 -23.49
CA ARG A 1100 -37.25 -27.32 -23.18
C ARG A 1100 -37.64 -28.79 -23.27
N HIS A 1101 -38.75 -29.21 -22.66
CA HIS A 1101 -39.20 -30.59 -22.68
C HIS A 1101 -39.65 -31.04 -24.08
N GLY A 1102 -40.40 -30.21 -24.82
CA GLY A 1102 -40.90 -30.52 -26.15
C GLY A 1102 -39.82 -30.63 -27.23
N LEU A 1103 -38.66 -30.02 -27.01
CA LEU A 1103 -37.53 -30.05 -27.93
C LEU A 1103 -36.35 -30.91 -27.44
N LYS A 1104 -36.41 -31.47 -26.23
CA LYS A 1104 -35.27 -32.15 -25.59
C LYS A 1104 -34.65 -33.25 -26.45
N ASP A 1105 -35.48 -34.11 -27.08
CA ASP A 1105 -35.00 -35.27 -27.82
C ASP A 1105 -34.48 -34.86 -29.20
N ARG A 1106 -35.13 -33.87 -29.83
CA ARG A 1106 -34.76 -33.35 -31.16
C ARG A 1106 -33.49 -32.50 -31.14
N LEU A 1107 -33.26 -31.74 -30.06
CA LEU A 1107 -32.11 -30.84 -29.91
C LEU A 1107 -31.03 -31.39 -28.97
N GLN A 1108 -31.26 -32.55 -28.33
CA GLN A 1108 -30.39 -33.18 -27.33
C GLN A 1108 -30.10 -32.25 -26.14
N LEU A 1109 -31.15 -31.64 -25.58
CA LEU A 1109 -31.00 -30.65 -24.50
C LEU A 1109 -30.58 -31.32 -23.17
N PRO A 1110 -29.53 -30.82 -22.50
CA PRO A 1110 -29.02 -31.43 -21.28
C PRO A 1110 -29.96 -31.18 -20.08
N GLY A 1111 -29.99 -32.14 -19.14
CA GLY A 1111 -30.68 -32.02 -17.84
C GLY A 1111 -32.21 -32.11 -17.84
N GLN A 1112 -32.86 -32.37 -18.97
CA GLN A 1112 -34.33 -32.31 -19.06
C GLN A 1112 -35.02 -33.58 -18.50
N PRO A 1113 -36.19 -33.44 -17.82
CA PRO A 1113 -36.94 -34.59 -17.28
C PRO A 1113 -37.58 -35.47 -18.36
N GLU A 1114 -37.75 -36.78 -18.09
CA GLU A 1114 -38.38 -37.72 -19.02
C GLU A 1114 -39.87 -37.45 -19.24
N LYS A 1115 -40.60 -37.07 -18.19
CA LYS A 1115 -42.05 -36.76 -18.22
C LYS A 1115 -42.33 -35.39 -17.59
N MET A 1116 -43.27 -34.64 -18.16
CA MET A 1116 -43.71 -33.35 -17.64
C MET A 1116 -45.12 -33.48 -17.02
N GLY A 1117 -45.29 -33.05 -15.77
CA GLY A 1117 -46.55 -33.19 -15.02
C GLY A 1117 -47.69 -32.24 -15.44
N PHE A 1118 -47.37 -31.16 -16.18
CA PHE A 1118 -48.33 -30.11 -16.54
C PHE A 1118 -48.33 -29.84 -18.05
N SER A 1119 -48.76 -30.82 -18.84
CA SER A 1119 -48.81 -30.69 -20.31
C SER A 1119 -49.97 -29.82 -20.84
N HIS A 1120 -50.97 -29.48 -20.01
CA HIS A 1120 -52.22 -28.83 -20.44
C HIS A 1120 -52.31 -27.32 -20.17
N LEU A 1121 -51.34 -26.68 -19.50
CA LEU A 1121 -51.47 -25.31 -18.98
C LEU A 1121 -50.67 -24.22 -19.73
N ALA A 1122 -49.71 -24.56 -20.60
CA ALA A 1122 -48.80 -23.57 -21.22
C ALA A 1122 -49.28 -22.92 -22.53
N GLY A 1123 -50.28 -23.49 -23.21
CA GLY A 1123 -50.85 -22.94 -24.46
C GLY A 1123 -49.87 -22.82 -25.64
N VAL A 1124 -48.75 -23.55 -25.65
CA VAL A 1124 -47.78 -23.57 -26.77
C VAL A 1124 -48.21 -24.58 -27.83
N SER A 1125 -48.38 -24.12 -29.07
CA SER A 1125 -48.79 -24.96 -30.21
C SER A 1125 -47.64 -25.80 -30.78
N LYS A 1126 -47.99 -26.90 -31.47
CA LYS A 1126 -46.99 -27.71 -32.21
C LYS A 1126 -46.24 -26.90 -33.27
N THR A 1127 -46.90 -25.92 -33.89
CA THR A 1127 -46.27 -25.03 -34.89
C THR A 1127 -45.23 -24.11 -34.26
N GLN A 1128 -45.46 -23.61 -33.05
CA GLN A 1128 -44.47 -22.81 -32.32
C GLN A 1128 -43.23 -23.62 -31.92
N LEU A 1129 -43.41 -24.89 -31.53
CA LEU A 1129 -42.28 -25.80 -31.27
C LEU A 1129 -41.48 -26.07 -32.55
N GLU A 1130 -42.14 -26.25 -33.70
CA GLU A 1130 -41.45 -26.46 -34.97
C GLU A 1130 -40.66 -25.21 -35.40
N ASN A 1131 -41.24 -24.02 -35.26
CA ASN A 1131 -40.54 -22.77 -35.55
C ASN A 1131 -39.33 -22.55 -34.62
N ALA A 1132 -39.47 -22.87 -33.34
CA ALA A 1132 -38.38 -22.81 -32.38
C ALA A 1132 -37.24 -23.78 -32.75
N TYR A 1133 -37.57 -25.01 -33.13
CA TYR A 1133 -36.60 -25.99 -33.61
C TYR A 1133 -35.82 -25.48 -34.83
N GLN A 1134 -36.52 -24.98 -35.86
CA GLN A 1134 -35.87 -24.46 -37.07
C GLN A 1134 -34.98 -23.24 -36.77
N THR A 1135 -35.42 -22.36 -35.86
CA THR A 1135 -34.65 -21.18 -35.44
C THR A 1135 -33.34 -21.57 -34.76
N VAL A 1136 -33.37 -22.57 -33.87
CA VAL A 1136 -32.18 -23.02 -33.13
C VAL A 1136 -31.21 -23.75 -34.06
N ILE A 1137 -31.69 -24.64 -34.93
CA ILE A 1137 -30.83 -25.37 -35.88
C ILE A 1137 -30.19 -24.42 -36.91
N ALA A 1138 -30.89 -23.37 -37.35
CA ALA A 1138 -30.32 -22.37 -38.26
C ALA A 1138 -29.12 -21.60 -37.65
N ARG A 1139 -28.92 -21.69 -36.32
CA ARG A 1139 -27.78 -21.09 -35.60
C ARG A 1139 -26.62 -22.07 -35.38
N ASP A 1140 -26.76 -23.34 -35.76
CA ASP A 1140 -25.64 -24.28 -35.72
C ASP A 1140 -24.55 -23.84 -36.71
N ASN A 1141 -23.29 -23.98 -36.31
CA ASN A 1141 -22.07 -23.54 -37.00
C ASN A 1141 -21.99 -22.02 -37.23
N SER A 1142 -22.71 -21.22 -36.45
CA SER A 1142 -22.63 -19.76 -36.46
C SER A 1142 -21.36 -19.24 -35.78
N VAL A 1143 -21.03 -17.97 -36.02
CA VAL A 1143 -19.93 -17.29 -35.33
C VAL A 1143 -20.20 -17.28 -33.81
N GLU A 1144 -21.46 -17.15 -33.43
CA GLU A 1144 -21.90 -17.14 -32.04
C GLU A 1144 -21.71 -18.49 -31.35
N GLU A 1145 -21.95 -19.64 -32.01
CA GLU A 1145 -21.65 -20.96 -31.44
C GLU A 1145 -20.14 -21.14 -31.22
N PHE A 1146 -19.33 -20.71 -32.19
CA PHE A 1146 -17.88 -20.80 -32.09
C PHE A 1146 -17.32 -19.92 -30.96
N GLN A 1147 -17.79 -18.67 -30.83
CA GLN A 1147 -17.44 -17.80 -29.71
C GLN A 1147 -17.92 -18.37 -28.36
N ALA A 1148 -19.10 -18.99 -28.36
CA ALA A 1148 -19.64 -19.68 -27.19
C ALA A 1148 -18.88 -20.96 -26.82
N LEU A 1149 -18.07 -21.53 -27.71
CA LEU A 1149 -17.17 -22.66 -27.45
C LEU A 1149 -15.82 -22.18 -26.91
N VAL A 1150 -15.19 -21.22 -27.59
CA VAL A 1150 -13.86 -20.68 -27.22
C VAL A 1150 -13.88 -20.02 -25.83
N SER A 1151 -15.04 -19.48 -25.43
CA SER A 1151 -15.25 -18.92 -24.08
C SER A 1151 -15.52 -19.96 -22.98
N ARG A 1152 -15.68 -21.25 -23.30
CA ARG A 1152 -15.97 -22.29 -22.27
C ARG A 1152 -14.71 -22.70 -21.54
N GLU A 1153 -14.80 -22.69 -20.22
CA GLU A 1153 -13.73 -23.10 -19.33
C GLU A 1153 -13.22 -24.53 -19.61
N PHE A 1154 -14.11 -25.51 -19.82
CA PHE A 1154 -13.67 -26.88 -20.12
C PHE A 1154 -12.95 -26.99 -21.47
N TRP A 1155 -13.31 -26.18 -22.46
CA TRP A 1155 -12.72 -26.21 -23.80
C TRP A 1155 -11.32 -25.60 -23.81
N GLN A 1156 -11.15 -24.45 -23.16
CA GLN A 1156 -9.84 -23.83 -22.97
C GLN A 1156 -8.88 -24.75 -22.20
N LYS A 1157 -9.38 -25.42 -21.15
CA LYS A 1157 -8.59 -26.38 -20.36
C LYS A 1157 -8.17 -27.61 -21.19
N TYR A 1158 -9.04 -28.09 -22.07
CA TYR A 1158 -8.73 -29.16 -23.01
C TYR A 1158 -7.61 -28.76 -23.99
N LEU A 1159 -7.74 -27.60 -24.64
CA LEU A 1159 -6.74 -27.12 -25.60
C LEU A 1159 -5.38 -26.90 -24.96
N THR A 1160 -5.35 -26.26 -23.80
CA THR A 1160 -4.11 -25.93 -23.09
C THR A 1160 -3.39 -27.18 -22.60
N HIS A 1161 -4.13 -28.22 -22.19
CA HIS A 1161 -3.54 -29.50 -21.82
C HIS A 1161 -3.08 -30.32 -23.03
N LYS A 1162 -3.81 -30.26 -24.16
CA LYS A 1162 -3.44 -30.96 -25.40
C LYS A 1162 -2.20 -30.36 -26.06
N TYR A 1163 -2.11 -29.03 -26.11
CA TYR A 1163 -1.07 -28.23 -26.80
C TYR A 1163 -0.09 -27.53 -25.83
N GLN A 1164 0.17 -28.15 -24.68
CA GLN A 1164 0.95 -27.55 -23.57
C GLN A 1164 2.29 -26.93 -24.00
N GLU A 1165 3.08 -27.63 -24.82
CA GLU A 1165 4.41 -27.18 -25.27
C GLU A 1165 4.35 -25.88 -26.08
N THR A 1166 3.29 -25.68 -26.87
CA THR A 1166 3.07 -24.46 -27.64
C THR A 1166 2.77 -23.26 -26.73
N PHE A 1167 1.96 -23.47 -25.68
CA PHE A 1167 1.66 -22.44 -24.68
C PHE A 1167 2.88 -22.08 -23.81
N GLU A 1168 3.71 -23.06 -23.44
CA GLU A 1168 4.93 -22.84 -22.67
C GLU A 1168 5.98 -22.04 -23.45
N THR A 1169 6.20 -22.38 -24.73
CA THR A 1169 7.15 -21.68 -25.61
C THR A 1169 6.77 -20.21 -25.80
N GLN A 1170 5.48 -19.91 -25.94
CA GLN A 1170 4.99 -18.53 -26.07
C GLN A 1170 5.18 -17.71 -24.78
N ARG A 1171 5.22 -18.36 -23.60
CA ARG A 1171 5.28 -17.71 -22.28
C ARG A 1171 6.70 -17.27 -21.88
N GLN A 1172 7.73 -17.95 -22.37
CA GLN A 1172 9.13 -17.71 -21.96
C GLN A 1172 9.59 -16.24 -22.08
N PRO A 1173 9.33 -15.50 -23.18
CA PRO A 1173 9.77 -14.11 -23.30
C PRO A 1173 9.11 -13.16 -22.29
N PHE A 1174 7.91 -13.49 -21.81
CA PHE A 1174 7.21 -12.70 -20.80
C PHE A 1174 7.77 -12.95 -19.40
N GLN A 1175 8.18 -14.18 -19.09
CA GLN A 1175 8.87 -14.50 -17.84
C GLN A 1175 10.22 -13.79 -17.76
N ASP A 1176 11.00 -13.80 -18.83
CA ASP A 1176 12.31 -13.16 -18.88
C ASP A 1176 12.20 -11.63 -18.69
N ARG A 1177 11.21 -10.99 -19.35
CA ARG A 1177 10.92 -9.56 -19.17
C ARG A 1177 10.45 -9.23 -17.75
N GLN A 1178 9.63 -10.08 -17.15
CA GLN A 1178 9.15 -9.85 -15.78
C GLN A 1178 10.26 -9.99 -14.75
N ALA A 1179 11.15 -10.97 -14.92
CA ALA A 1179 12.32 -11.13 -14.05
C ALA A 1179 13.27 -9.92 -14.14
N ALA A 1180 13.42 -9.31 -15.32
CA ALA A 1180 14.19 -8.09 -15.49
C ALA A 1180 13.56 -6.88 -14.75
N LEU A 1181 12.23 -6.73 -14.84
CA LEU A 1181 11.50 -5.70 -14.10
C LEU A 1181 11.63 -5.87 -12.58
N ASP A 1182 11.54 -7.12 -12.11
CA ASP A 1182 11.69 -7.45 -10.69
C ASP A 1182 13.11 -7.10 -10.19
N ALA A 1183 14.14 -7.42 -10.98
CA ALA A 1183 15.52 -7.09 -10.66
C ALA A 1183 15.78 -5.57 -10.59
N SER A 1184 15.24 -4.79 -11.52
CA SER A 1184 15.39 -3.32 -11.48
C SER A 1184 14.59 -2.66 -10.35
N PHE A 1185 13.46 -3.24 -9.94
CA PHE A 1185 12.74 -2.80 -8.75
C PHE A 1185 13.53 -3.11 -7.47
N GLU A 1186 14.11 -4.31 -7.34
CA GLU A 1186 15.00 -4.67 -6.23
C GLU A 1186 16.24 -3.77 -6.14
N ALA A 1187 16.80 -3.39 -7.29
CA ALA A 1187 17.92 -2.45 -7.39
C ALA A 1187 17.54 -0.99 -7.03
N LYS A 1188 16.26 -0.71 -6.73
CA LYS A 1188 15.68 0.63 -6.49
C LYS A 1188 15.84 1.59 -7.68
N GLU A 1189 16.00 1.05 -8.88
CA GLU A 1189 16.08 1.82 -10.13
C GLU A 1189 14.68 2.23 -10.61
N LEU A 1190 13.64 1.46 -10.26
CA LEU A 1190 12.24 1.76 -10.54
C LEU A 1190 11.43 2.05 -9.28
N SER A 1191 10.48 2.97 -9.40
CA SER A 1191 9.45 3.17 -8.37
C SER A 1191 8.43 2.04 -8.41
N PHE A 1192 7.76 1.76 -7.28
CA PHE A 1192 6.70 0.74 -7.23
C PHE A 1192 5.54 1.05 -8.20
N ALA A 1193 5.23 2.33 -8.42
CA ALA A 1193 4.17 2.74 -9.33
C ALA A 1193 4.54 2.42 -10.80
N ASP A 1194 5.78 2.66 -11.19
CA ASP A 1194 6.27 2.35 -12.54
C ASP A 1194 6.39 0.84 -12.76
N TYR A 1195 6.84 0.12 -11.74
CA TYR A 1195 6.89 -1.34 -11.73
C TYR A 1195 5.50 -1.97 -11.92
N ASP A 1196 4.50 -1.52 -11.15
CA ASP A 1196 3.12 -2.00 -11.21
C ASP A 1196 2.48 -1.68 -12.58
N ALA A 1197 2.73 -0.48 -13.12
CA ALA A 1197 2.23 -0.09 -14.43
C ALA A 1197 2.83 -0.93 -15.56
N GLN A 1198 4.14 -1.14 -15.57
CA GLN A 1198 4.83 -1.93 -16.61
C GLN A 1198 4.46 -3.42 -16.52
N SER A 1199 4.30 -3.96 -15.31
CA SER A 1199 3.83 -5.33 -15.12
C SER A 1199 2.40 -5.53 -15.62
N LYS A 1200 1.48 -4.60 -15.32
CA LYS A 1200 0.09 -4.64 -15.81
C LYS A 1200 0.01 -4.52 -17.33
N ALA A 1201 0.82 -3.65 -17.94
CA ALA A 1201 0.87 -3.49 -19.39
C ALA A 1201 1.31 -4.79 -20.07
N MET A 1202 2.37 -5.43 -19.57
CA MET A 1202 2.87 -6.69 -20.08
C MET A 1202 1.86 -7.85 -19.90
N GLN A 1203 1.11 -7.87 -18.78
CA GLN A 1203 0.02 -8.83 -18.59
C GLN A 1203 -1.07 -8.65 -19.64
N ALA A 1204 -1.46 -7.41 -19.96
CA ALA A 1204 -2.46 -7.14 -20.99
C ALA A 1204 -2.02 -7.59 -22.40
N GLU A 1205 -0.75 -7.38 -22.75
CA GLU A 1205 -0.17 -7.89 -24.00
C GLU A 1205 -0.30 -9.41 -24.09
N TRP A 1206 0.06 -10.12 -23.02
CA TRP A 1206 -0.02 -11.57 -22.98
C TRP A 1206 -1.45 -12.11 -23.10
N MET A 1207 -2.44 -11.45 -22.48
CA MET A 1207 -3.85 -11.85 -22.61
C MET A 1207 -4.34 -11.84 -24.07
N ILE A 1208 -3.90 -10.86 -24.85
CA ILE A 1208 -4.27 -10.73 -26.27
C ILE A 1208 -3.63 -11.87 -27.08
N GLU A 1209 -2.35 -12.13 -26.86
CA GLU A 1209 -1.61 -13.16 -27.57
C GLU A 1209 -2.11 -14.58 -27.24
N GLU A 1210 -2.52 -14.81 -26.00
CA GLU A 1210 -3.05 -16.09 -25.54
C GLU A 1210 -4.46 -16.37 -26.10
N ALA A 1211 -5.34 -15.37 -26.10
CA ALA A 1211 -6.67 -15.49 -26.70
C ALA A 1211 -6.58 -15.79 -28.22
N ALA A 1212 -5.62 -15.18 -28.92
CA ALA A 1212 -5.36 -15.45 -30.33
C ALA A 1212 -4.89 -16.91 -30.58
N LEU A 1213 -4.07 -17.46 -29.68
CA LEU A 1213 -3.63 -18.85 -29.77
C LEU A 1213 -4.79 -19.82 -29.53
N ILE A 1214 -5.66 -19.57 -28.55
CA ILE A 1214 -6.85 -20.40 -28.29
C ILE A 1214 -7.80 -20.40 -29.49
N ASP A 1215 -8.05 -19.24 -30.12
CA ASP A 1215 -8.88 -19.15 -31.33
C ASP A 1215 -8.30 -20.00 -32.46
N LYS A 1216 -6.99 -19.87 -32.72
CA LYS A 1216 -6.27 -20.64 -33.75
C LYS A 1216 -6.37 -22.14 -33.52
N LEU A 1217 -6.01 -22.61 -32.32
CA LEU A 1217 -6.03 -24.04 -31.98
C LEU A 1217 -7.44 -24.62 -31.96
N SER A 1218 -8.45 -23.83 -31.58
CA SER A 1218 -9.86 -24.24 -31.66
C SER A 1218 -10.29 -24.54 -33.10
N ARG A 1219 -9.87 -23.71 -34.06
CA ARG A 1219 -10.18 -23.93 -35.49
C ARG A 1219 -9.49 -25.18 -36.03
N GLU A 1220 -8.24 -25.42 -35.62
CA GLU A 1220 -7.48 -26.61 -35.99
C GLU A 1220 -8.13 -27.90 -35.46
N GLU A 1221 -8.61 -27.91 -34.22
CA GLU A 1221 -9.36 -29.05 -33.64
C GLU A 1221 -10.67 -29.33 -34.37
N LEU A 1222 -11.47 -28.29 -34.62
CA LEU A 1222 -12.77 -28.46 -35.28
C LEU A 1222 -12.62 -28.96 -36.73
N ALA A 1223 -11.55 -28.53 -37.43
CA ALA A 1223 -11.24 -29.03 -38.77
C ALA A 1223 -10.95 -30.54 -38.78
N GLN A 1224 -10.31 -31.07 -37.72
CA GLN A 1224 -10.03 -32.50 -37.58
C GLN A 1224 -11.30 -33.33 -37.34
N TYR A 1225 -12.31 -32.77 -36.65
CA TYR A 1225 -13.59 -33.44 -36.43
C TYR A 1225 -14.43 -33.52 -37.71
N THR A 1226 -14.35 -32.51 -38.56
CA THR A 1226 -15.02 -32.53 -39.88
C THR A 1226 -14.36 -33.48 -40.87
N ALA A 1227 -13.04 -33.70 -40.79
CA ALA A 1227 -12.30 -34.60 -41.67
C ALA A 1227 -12.44 -36.09 -41.30
N SER A 1228 -12.72 -36.40 -40.02
CA SER A 1228 -12.93 -37.78 -39.53
C SER A 1228 -14.37 -38.28 -39.75
N GLY A 1229 -15.34 -37.37 -39.90
CA GLY A 1229 -16.74 -37.72 -40.19
C GLY A 1229 -17.03 -38.09 -41.66
N SER A 1230 -16.09 -37.90 -42.59
CA SER A 1230 -16.25 -38.27 -44.01
C SER A 1230 -15.92 -39.74 -44.33
N ASP A 1231 -15.23 -40.47 -43.44
CA ASP A 1231 -14.87 -41.87 -43.67
C ASP A 1231 -15.90 -42.89 -43.12
N GLU A 1232 -16.78 -42.51 -42.18
CA GLU A 1232 -17.81 -43.44 -41.66
C GLU A 1232 -19.06 -43.56 -42.56
N ASN A 1233 -19.30 -42.62 -43.49
CA ASN A 1233 -20.42 -42.70 -44.44
C ASN A 1233 -20.11 -43.52 -45.71
N ALA A 1234 -18.90 -44.09 -45.84
CA ALA A 1234 -18.52 -44.94 -46.97
C ALA A 1234 -18.56 -46.46 -46.67
N ALA A 1235 -18.82 -46.87 -45.42
CA ALA A 1235 -18.82 -48.29 -45.02
C ALA A 1235 -20.22 -48.85 -44.63
N GLY A 1236 -21.30 -48.09 -44.82
CA GLY A 1236 -22.66 -48.45 -44.41
C GLY A 1236 -23.63 -48.89 -45.51
N THR A 1237 -23.15 -49.19 -46.73
CA THR A 1237 -23.97 -49.79 -47.81
C THR A 1237 -23.46 -51.17 -48.17
N ARG A 1238 -23.72 -52.16 -47.30
CA ARG A 1238 -23.90 -53.61 -47.61
C ARG A 1238 -24.20 -54.42 -46.33
N SER A 1239 -25.46 -54.50 -45.92
CA SER A 1239 -26.22 -55.73 -45.60
C SER A 1239 -27.61 -55.35 -45.13
#